data_AF-A0A3D3JMU7-F1
#
_entry.id   AF-A0A3D3JMU7-F1
#
_cell.length_a   1.000
_cell.length_b   1.000
_cell.length_c   1.000
_cell.angle_alpha   90.00
_cell.angle_beta   90.00
_cell.angle_gamma   90.00
#
_symmetry.space_group_name_H-M   'P 1'
#
loop_
_entity.id
_entity.type
_entity.pdbx_description
1 polymer ?
#
loop_
_entity_poly.entity_id
_entity_poly.type
_entity_poly.pdbx_seq_one_letter_code
_entity_poly.pdbx_strand_id
1 'polypeptide(L)'
;MHYRLILRWGTWLCYSEWRPDQPHEDWSGSLSAHGGNLYNPRQLLYHGCWGAQHRVAVELPAPEWRSPLLEFERPVYGYKGLEGLRIDVEGDAETRLSFRSRMLDADFRLGDIPSGDRLVYAAGPKYSCAQLVICRVEDEGIYWNAERFAASGARDGRRRLALGLPDMQGTFLPRELHHRESAWIPPGAEVSMPFLWEPDSAAVVTWRFTAAPWVPLSESATGENVRACNSPFVKLLTALDGEPLSHAELKAKYMRGAFSALEHVDELGPAGRPGPRTLAIRNMSEDGVYLVLHGATIEAPPPHWPTTRTHLPFRAEWFDGTRPARDTAADVPSGGKGLILGFDTNMMAAENGWIDAAVRYMAATAAGNYVLFRTESDRVFPSDWRRMFTACRENGIYFAVNVGTTSAIPEPGGPAFTLTDLLALAAELGGDRFVGMKHHELSLPLYAGRRGVDWPASRTVAEAEQAYLDEVRAAYRTGDESVPRLLGEAMLAHRYAYKAGVDLILSETMTGNTSLLLAEARGAARAYARDFWGLHIACHVNTSPEDFRHERMYWMNLALGYLSGASLIEDEEGGLAKVHSFVSGPSDPLPAERQASTARFFRWAAEHPRPSFPEVDIGLLYGRHEAITGGMSLNPQRPVRVWEGFGPAAPEWEYGRPERGWLLADVFLPGVWLCPVLRDASTLRRWFAGTPHGQVDVVPIEADAACLAAYRFLLMPGWHTMQEADMETLAAWVNEGGTLVLGLAQLQVSDDRTTVIRDGAVRFPPAAAVERLCGLGIDGLEPAEAGTEVALNRRRFCLTHDEDGTPTLANVTLGAASKALLHAGDRPLLVEHRLGKGRVYTWATSDYFGHGGLLPLVRAWLDDIAGSLDSSVRLTGGGGEVAYFVYPEGDGKRVYLVNTDWTVAGNIKHCTVHAGATSVDVDVEEGVVAEVEIL
;
A
#
# COMPACT_ATOMS: atom_id res chain seq x y z
N MET A 1 -41.54 -26.52 -29.31
CA MET A 1 -41.24 -25.55 -28.24
C MET A 1 -39.77 -25.15 -28.35
N HIS A 2 -39.42 -23.91 -28.01
CA HIS A 2 -38.02 -23.52 -27.90
C HIS A 2 -37.61 -23.47 -26.42
N TYR A 3 -36.55 -24.17 -26.09
CA TYR A 3 -35.88 -24.11 -24.80
C TYR A 3 -34.52 -23.44 -24.99
N ARG A 4 -34.11 -22.61 -24.03
CA ARG A 4 -32.76 -22.05 -23.99
C ARG A 4 -32.07 -22.56 -22.74
N LEU A 5 -31.06 -23.39 -22.93
CA LEU A 5 -30.40 -24.13 -21.87
C LEU A 5 -29.00 -23.56 -21.61
N ILE A 6 -28.54 -23.72 -20.37
CA ILE A 6 -27.12 -23.69 -20.03
C ILE A 6 -26.78 -25.07 -19.47
N LEU A 7 -25.84 -25.73 -20.14
CA LEU A 7 -25.11 -26.87 -19.62
C LEU A 7 -23.83 -26.32 -19.00
N ARG A 8 -23.48 -26.72 -17.78
CA ARG A 8 -22.23 -26.37 -17.09
C ARG A 8 -21.48 -27.63 -16.70
N TRP A 9 -20.17 -27.62 -16.90
CA TRP A 9 -19.30 -28.74 -16.56
C TRP A 9 -17.93 -28.25 -16.11
N GLY A 10 -17.05 -29.18 -15.74
CA GLY A 10 -15.88 -28.88 -14.94
C GLY A 10 -16.15 -29.10 -13.44
N THR A 11 -15.26 -28.56 -12.63
CA THR A 11 -15.25 -28.75 -11.18
C THR A 11 -15.70 -27.45 -10.53
N TRP A 12 -16.83 -27.45 -9.81
CA TRP A 12 -17.34 -26.22 -9.19
C TRP A 12 -16.41 -25.61 -8.13
N LEU A 13 -15.45 -26.40 -7.62
CA LEU A 13 -14.54 -26.12 -6.49
C LEU A 13 -13.38 -25.14 -6.83
N CYS A 14 -13.64 -24.04 -7.53
CA CYS A 14 -12.59 -23.25 -8.19
C CYS A 14 -12.39 -21.80 -7.69
N TYR A 15 -12.37 -21.61 -6.36
CA TYR A 15 -11.89 -20.37 -5.72
C TYR A 15 -10.52 -20.61 -5.06
N SER A 16 -9.54 -21.02 -5.85
CA SER A 16 -8.12 -21.07 -5.45
C SER A 16 -7.24 -20.60 -6.62
N GLU A 17 -5.97 -20.35 -6.36
CA GLU A 17 -5.01 -19.96 -7.41
C GLU A 17 -4.58 -21.14 -8.28
N TRP A 18 -4.20 -20.84 -9.52
CA TRP A 18 -3.68 -21.81 -10.48
C TRP A 18 -2.37 -22.41 -9.98
N ARG A 19 -2.19 -23.72 -10.15
CA ARG A 19 -0.89 -24.40 -10.03
C ARG A 19 -0.69 -25.38 -11.20
N PRO A 20 0.55 -25.62 -11.64
CA PRO A 20 0.84 -26.58 -12.72
C PRO A 20 0.50 -28.05 -12.41
N ASP A 21 0.24 -28.39 -11.14
CA ASP A 21 -0.04 -29.74 -10.64
C ASP A 21 -1.55 -30.04 -10.45
N GLN A 22 -2.43 -29.09 -10.76
CA GLN A 22 -3.88 -29.30 -10.70
C GLN A 22 -4.33 -30.26 -11.82
N PRO A 23 -5.05 -31.37 -11.51
CA PRO A 23 -5.56 -32.28 -12.53
C PRO A 23 -6.66 -31.59 -13.34
N HIS A 24 -6.35 -31.31 -14.60
CA HIS A 24 -7.30 -30.72 -15.54
C HIS A 24 -7.97 -31.82 -16.38
N GLU A 25 -9.25 -32.07 -16.09
CA GLU A 25 -10.06 -33.09 -16.75
C GLU A 25 -10.43 -32.68 -18.19
N ASP A 26 -10.26 -33.57 -19.17
CA ASP A 26 -10.57 -33.28 -20.58
C ASP A 26 -12.07 -33.43 -20.87
N TRP A 27 -12.79 -32.31 -20.80
CA TRP A 27 -14.21 -32.23 -21.09
C TRP A 27 -14.59 -32.17 -22.56
N SER A 28 -13.63 -32.24 -23.50
CA SER A 28 -13.90 -32.16 -24.94
C SER A 28 -14.96 -33.19 -25.37
N GLY A 29 -15.94 -32.75 -26.16
CA GLY A 29 -17.18 -33.50 -26.36
C GLY A 29 -18.15 -32.88 -27.36
N SER A 30 -19.35 -33.46 -27.42
CA SER A 30 -20.44 -33.03 -28.28
C SER A 30 -21.83 -33.23 -27.64
N LEU A 31 -22.81 -32.50 -28.15
CA LEU A 31 -24.21 -32.58 -27.77
C LEU A 31 -25.06 -32.80 -29.01
N SER A 32 -25.83 -33.89 -29.07
CA SER A 32 -26.78 -34.15 -30.15
C SER A 32 -28.22 -34.13 -29.65
N ALA A 33 -29.17 -33.97 -30.58
CA ALA A 33 -30.60 -34.05 -30.33
C ALA A 33 -31.25 -35.15 -31.17
N HIS A 34 -32.20 -35.87 -30.57
CA HIS A 34 -33.02 -36.89 -31.22
C HIS A 34 -34.49 -36.52 -31.05
N GLY A 35 -35.18 -36.27 -32.18
CA GLY A 35 -36.54 -35.72 -32.17
C GLY A 35 -36.59 -34.21 -31.94
N GLY A 36 -35.55 -33.47 -32.33
CA GLY A 36 -35.47 -32.01 -32.22
C GLY A 36 -34.17 -31.48 -32.84
N ASN A 37 -34.02 -30.14 -32.89
CA ASN A 37 -32.89 -29.45 -33.50
C ASN A 37 -32.11 -28.60 -32.47
N LEU A 38 -30.82 -28.37 -32.76
CA LEU A 38 -29.91 -27.55 -31.95
C LEU A 38 -29.46 -26.32 -32.73
N TYR A 39 -29.46 -25.16 -32.06
CA TYR A 39 -29.14 -23.86 -32.64
C TYR A 39 -28.30 -23.00 -31.68
N ASN A 40 -27.54 -22.06 -32.24
CA ASN A 40 -26.75 -21.07 -31.50
C ASN A 40 -25.82 -21.67 -30.39
N PRO A 41 -25.07 -22.75 -30.64
CA PRO A 41 -24.15 -23.30 -29.64
C PRO A 41 -23.04 -22.28 -29.33
N ARG A 42 -22.89 -21.93 -28.05
CA ARG A 42 -21.82 -21.04 -27.56
C ARG A 42 -21.12 -21.64 -26.35
N GLN A 43 -19.82 -21.92 -26.47
CA GLN A 43 -18.99 -22.32 -25.33
C GLN A 43 -18.84 -21.12 -24.38
N LEU A 44 -19.08 -21.35 -23.09
CA LEU A 44 -19.00 -20.35 -22.05
C LEU A 44 -17.68 -20.54 -21.29
N LEU A 45 -16.82 -19.54 -21.37
CA LEU A 45 -15.54 -19.49 -20.67
C LEU A 45 -15.68 -18.49 -19.51
N TYR A 46 -15.39 -18.94 -18.30
CA TYR A 46 -15.54 -18.15 -17.08
C TYR A 46 -14.16 -17.76 -16.54
N HIS A 47 -14.00 -16.48 -16.18
CA HIS A 47 -12.72 -15.89 -15.77
C HIS A 47 -12.79 -15.23 -14.39
N GLY A 48 -11.69 -15.29 -13.63
CA GLY A 48 -11.51 -14.57 -12.37
C GLY A 48 -11.59 -15.45 -11.11
N CYS A 49 -11.79 -14.81 -9.95
CA CYS A 49 -11.89 -15.45 -8.63
C CYS A 49 -13.25 -15.26 -7.93
N TRP A 50 -14.23 -14.67 -8.62
CA TRP A 50 -15.54 -14.29 -8.07
C TRP A 50 -16.71 -14.96 -8.82
N GLY A 51 -16.60 -16.26 -9.07
CA GLY A 51 -17.64 -17.02 -9.78
C GLY A 51 -17.92 -16.51 -11.20
N ALA A 52 -19.19 -16.56 -11.62
CA ALA A 52 -19.62 -16.32 -13.00
C ALA A 52 -19.65 -14.83 -13.44
N GLN A 53 -18.97 -13.92 -12.74
CA GLN A 53 -19.05 -12.47 -12.98
C GLN A 53 -18.43 -12.02 -14.31
N HIS A 54 -17.37 -12.69 -14.80
CA HIS A 54 -16.79 -12.43 -16.12
C HIS A 54 -16.91 -13.67 -17.02
N ARG A 55 -17.86 -13.62 -17.95
CA ARG A 55 -18.18 -14.70 -18.89
C ARG A 55 -17.91 -14.26 -20.33
N VAL A 56 -16.93 -14.89 -20.98
CA VAL A 56 -16.76 -14.84 -22.43
C VAL A 56 -17.61 -15.94 -23.06
N ALA A 57 -18.28 -15.65 -24.17
CA ALA A 57 -19.05 -16.62 -24.93
C ALA A 57 -18.50 -16.72 -26.35
N VAL A 58 -17.95 -17.89 -26.70
CA VAL A 58 -17.38 -18.18 -28.01
C VAL A 58 -18.42 -18.90 -28.85
N GLU A 59 -18.69 -18.42 -30.07
CA GLU A 59 -19.63 -19.10 -30.97
C GLU A 59 -18.99 -20.34 -31.58
N LEU A 60 -19.72 -21.46 -31.58
CA LEU A 60 -19.26 -22.72 -32.15
C LEU A 60 -19.96 -22.97 -33.51
N PRO A 61 -19.28 -23.53 -34.52
CA PRO A 61 -19.89 -23.86 -35.80
C PRO A 61 -20.82 -25.09 -35.74
N ALA A 62 -20.71 -25.88 -34.66
CA ALA A 62 -21.47 -27.09 -34.37
C ALA A 62 -21.60 -27.23 -32.84
N PRO A 63 -22.52 -28.06 -32.30
CA PRO A 63 -22.60 -28.35 -30.86
C PRO A 63 -21.47 -29.32 -30.40
N GLU A 64 -20.24 -29.02 -30.79
CA GLU A 64 -19.01 -29.76 -30.47
C GLU A 64 -17.98 -28.78 -29.92
N TRP A 65 -17.29 -29.13 -28.83
CA TRP A 65 -16.35 -28.25 -28.14
C TRP A 65 -15.06 -28.98 -27.76
N ARG A 66 -14.00 -28.19 -27.54
CA ARG A 66 -12.74 -28.65 -26.97
C ARG A 66 -12.45 -27.88 -25.70
N SER A 67 -11.88 -28.55 -24.71
CA SER A 67 -11.39 -27.85 -23.51
C SER A 67 -10.10 -27.09 -23.86
N PRO A 68 -9.97 -25.79 -23.50
CA PRO A 68 -9.02 -24.89 -24.16
C PRO A 68 -7.55 -25.07 -23.78
N LEU A 69 -7.22 -25.96 -22.84
CA LEU A 69 -5.86 -26.12 -22.28
C LEU A 69 -4.90 -26.93 -23.18
N LEU A 70 -5.23 -27.15 -24.47
CA LEU A 70 -4.50 -28.06 -25.37
C LEU A 70 -3.80 -27.40 -26.58
N GLU A 71 -4.13 -26.16 -26.97
CA GLU A 71 -3.64 -25.58 -28.25
C GLU A 71 -3.10 -24.12 -28.19
N PHE A 72 -3.12 -23.43 -27.03
CA PHE A 72 -2.58 -22.05 -26.93
C PHE A 72 -1.09 -22.01 -26.53
N GLU A 73 -0.24 -21.37 -27.35
CA GLU A 73 1.21 -21.21 -27.12
C GLU A 73 1.59 -20.38 -25.86
N ARG A 74 0.62 -19.72 -25.22
CA ARG A 74 0.79 -19.04 -23.93
C ARG A 74 -0.43 -19.34 -23.04
N PRO A 75 -0.24 -19.56 -21.73
CA PRO A 75 -1.36 -19.78 -20.82
C PRO A 75 -2.24 -18.53 -20.74
N VAL A 76 -3.56 -18.72 -20.93
CA VAL A 76 -4.55 -17.66 -20.72
C VAL A 76 -4.77 -17.48 -19.22
N TYR A 77 -4.02 -16.54 -18.63
CA TYR A 77 -4.09 -16.24 -17.20
C TYR A 77 -5.53 -15.95 -16.75
N GLY A 78 -5.93 -16.56 -15.63
CA GLY A 78 -7.25 -16.36 -15.01
C GLY A 78 -8.35 -17.34 -15.45
N TYR A 79 -8.04 -18.36 -16.25
CA TYR A 79 -8.96 -19.46 -16.54
C TYR A 79 -9.06 -20.46 -15.38
N LYS A 80 -10.28 -20.76 -14.89
CA LYS A 80 -10.49 -21.62 -13.70
C LYS A 80 -11.73 -22.51 -13.79
N GLY A 81 -11.53 -23.72 -14.32
CA GLY A 81 -12.24 -24.95 -13.93
C GLY A 81 -13.75 -25.08 -14.15
N LEU A 82 -14.47 -24.02 -14.51
CA LEU A 82 -15.87 -24.07 -14.95
C LEU A 82 -15.95 -23.75 -16.45
N GLU A 83 -16.56 -24.67 -17.19
CA GLU A 83 -16.96 -24.50 -18.58
C GLU A 83 -18.49 -24.59 -18.70
N GLY A 84 -19.00 -24.28 -19.89
CA GLY A 84 -20.35 -24.65 -20.25
C GLY A 84 -20.66 -24.46 -21.72
N LEU A 85 -21.88 -24.82 -22.08
CA LEU A 85 -22.47 -24.58 -23.38
C LEU A 85 -23.86 -23.97 -23.17
N ARG A 86 -24.02 -22.74 -23.67
CA ARG A 86 -25.35 -22.19 -23.91
C ARG A 86 -25.81 -22.64 -25.28
N ILE A 87 -27.04 -23.13 -25.36
CA ILE A 87 -27.62 -23.61 -26.62
C ILE A 87 -29.14 -23.37 -26.66
N ASP A 88 -29.64 -23.07 -27.86
CA ASP A 88 -31.06 -22.98 -28.15
C ASP A 88 -31.52 -24.33 -28.74
N VAL A 89 -32.59 -24.91 -28.20
CA VAL A 89 -33.11 -26.22 -28.59
C VAL A 89 -34.55 -26.08 -29.06
N GLU A 90 -34.85 -26.62 -30.24
CA GLU A 90 -36.22 -26.75 -30.74
C GLU A 90 -36.68 -28.20 -30.64
N GLY A 91 -37.73 -28.45 -29.86
CA GLY A 91 -38.24 -29.79 -29.61
C GLY A 91 -39.54 -29.78 -28.80
N ASP A 92 -39.97 -30.95 -28.35
CA ASP A 92 -41.04 -31.13 -27.38
C ASP A 92 -40.51 -31.86 -26.12
N ALA A 93 -41.40 -32.26 -25.21
CA ALA A 93 -41.00 -32.91 -23.96
C ALA A 93 -40.33 -34.28 -24.16
N GLU A 94 -40.55 -34.97 -25.29
CA GLU A 94 -39.99 -36.28 -25.61
C GLU A 94 -38.65 -36.18 -26.37
N THR A 95 -38.31 -35.01 -26.94
CA THR A 95 -37.00 -34.73 -27.54
C THR A 95 -35.88 -35.08 -26.57
N ARG A 96 -34.98 -35.96 -26.99
CA ARG A 96 -33.81 -36.38 -26.19
C ARG A 96 -32.58 -35.60 -26.59
N LEU A 97 -31.80 -35.22 -25.59
CA LEU A 97 -30.48 -34.62 -25.71
C LEU A 97 -29.45 -35.62 -25.19
N SER A 98 -28.39 -35.79 -25.97
CA SER A 98 -27.32 -36.75 -25.73
C SER A 98 -26.00 -36.02 -25.60
N PHE A 99 -25.57 -35.81 -24.36
CA PHE A 99 -24.28 -35.23 -24.03
C PHE A 99 -23.22 -36.33 -24.05
N ARG A 100 -22.10 -36.12 -24.75
CA ARG A 100 -21.02 -37.08 -24.90
C ARG A 100 -19.68 -36.40 -24.67
N SER A 101 -18.86 -36.94 -23.78
CA SER A 101 -17.55 -36.40 -23.42
C SER A 101 -16.68 -37.49 -22.80
N ARG A 102 -15.36 -37.30 -22.72
CA ARG A 102 -14.48 -38.28 -22.06
C ARG A 102 -14.78 -38.49 -20.58
N MET A 103 -15.46 -37.54 -19.94
CA MET A 103 -15.77 -37.53 -18.51
C MET A 103 -17.18 -38.06 -18.19
N LEU A 104 -18.12 -37.94 -19.13
CA LEU A 104 -19.53 -38.33 -18.97
C LEU A 104 -20.21 -38.50 -20.32
N ASP A 105 -20.89 -39.63 -20.48
CA ASP A 105 -21.94 -39.85 -21.47
C ASP A 105 -23.30 -39.88 -20.74
N ALA A 106 -24.21 -38.96 -21.09
CA ALA A 106 -25.52 -38.82 -20.45
C ALA A 106 -26.64 -38.51 -21.46
N ASP A 107 -27.82 -39.08 -21.23
CA ASP A 107 -29.03 -38.84 -22.01
C ASP A 107 -30.16 -38.31 -21.12
N PHE A 108 -30.87 -37.28 -21.57
CA PHE A 108 -31.95 -36.61 -20.86
C PHE A 108 -33.00 -36.08 -21.83
N ARG A 109 -34.27 -35.97 -21.43
CA ARG A 109 -35.34 -35.35 -22.23
C ARG A 109 -35.46 -33.87 -21.92
N LEU A 110 -35.94 -33.07 -22.86
CA LEU A 110 -36.34 -31.68 -22.57
C LEU A 110 -37.46 -31.59 -21.52
N GLY A 111 -38.34 -32.59 -21.46
CA GLY A 111 -39.38 -32.70 -20.43
C GLY A 111 -38.84 -33.00 -19.03
N ASP A 112 -37.64 -33.58 -18.91
CA ASP A 112 -37.02 -33.89 -17.62
C ASP A 112 -36.36 -32.66 -16.97
N ILE A 113 -36.08 -31.61 -17.75
CA ILE A 113 -35.41 -30.39 -17.25
C ILE A 113 -36.45 -29.51 -16.53
N PRO A 114 -36.37 -29.33 -15.20
CA PRO A 114 -37.34 -28.53 -14.45
C PRO A 114 -37.24 -27.04 -14.80
N SER A 115 -38.16 -26.24 -14.26
CA SER A 115 -38.19 -24.77 -14.39
C SER A 115 -38.07 -24.17 -13.00
N GLY A 116 -37.11 -23.26 -12.78
CA GLY A 116 -36.76 -22.80 -11.42
C GLY A 116 -35.89 -23.79 -10.62
N ASP A 117 -35.30 -24.80 -11.28
CA ASP A 117 -34.44 -25.83 -10.70
C ASP A 117 -33.54 -26.45 -11.80
N ARG A 118 -32.71 -27.45 -11.47
CA ARG A 118 -31.65 -27.99 -12.32
C ARG A 118 -31.55 -29.53 -12.29
N LEU A 119 -31.14 -30.12 -13.42
CA LEU A 119 -30.62 -31.50 -13.43
C LEU A 119 -29.12 -31.49 -13.11
N VAL A 120 -28.65 -32.55 -12.44
CA VAL A 120 -27.23 -32.73 -12.09
C VAL A 120 -26.81 -34.18 -12.34
N TYR A 121 -25.75 -34.38 -13.12
CA TYR A 121 -25.12 -35.67 -13.37
C TYR A 121 -23.67 -35.63 -12.87
N ALA A 122 -23.28 -36.57 -12.01
CA ALA A 122 -21.88 -36.72 -11.61
C ALA A 122 -21.04 -37.27 -12.77
N ALA A 123 -19.80 -36.79 -12.90
CA ALA A 123 -18.90 -37.09 -14.01
C ALA A 123 -17.49 -37.47 -13.53
N GLY A 124 -16.77 -38.26 -14.32
CA GLY A 124 -15.38 -38.62 -14.03
C GLY A 124 -15.19 -39.65 -12.91
N PRO A 125 -13.95 -39.78 -12.41
CA PRO A 125 -13.59 -40.69 -11.34
C PRO A 125 -14.37 -40.43 -10.04
N LYS A 126 -14.46 -41.46 -9.19
CA LYS A 126 -14.97 -41.29 -7.82
C LYS A 126 -14.14 -40.22 -7.10
N TYR A 127 -14.81 -39.24 -6.49
CA TYR A 127 -14.23 -38.05 -5.84
C TYR A 127 -13.66 -36.96 -6.77
N SER A 128 -13.98 -36.96 -8.07
CA SER A 128 -13.66 -35.86 -9.00
C SER A 128 -14.32 -34.52 -8.62
N CYS A 129 -15.52 -34.58 -8.00
CA CYS A 129 -16.46 -33.47 -7.84
C CYS A 129 -16.85 -32.75 -9.16
N ALA A 130 -16.56 -33.39 -10.29
CA ALA A 130 -16.97 -32.99 -11.62
C ALA A 130 -18.47 -33.30 -11.82
N GLN A 131 -19.22 -32.34 -12.34
CA GLN A 131 -20.67 -32.48 -12.55
C GLN A 131 -21.11 -31.77 -13.82
N LEU A 132 -21.96 -32.44 -14.62
CA LEU A 132 -22.78 -31.77 -15.62
C LEU A 132 -24.05 -31.26 -14.94
N VAL A 133 -24.16 -29.93 -14.80
CA VAL A 133 -25.34 -29.23 -14.30
C VAL A 133 -26.11 -28.64 -15.47
N ILE A 134 -27.42 -28.83 -15.52
CA ILE A 134 -28.28 -28.39 -16.63
C ILE A 134 -29.44 -27.59 -16.08
N CYS A 135 -29.53 -26.33 -16.47
CA CYS A 135 -30.62 -25.43 -16.08
C CYS A 135 -31.13 -24.59 -17.25
N ARG A 136 -32.24 -23.90 -17.02
CA ARG A 136 -32.70 -22.81 -17.89
C ARG A 136 -31.90 -21.54 -17.56
N VAL A 137 -31.88 -20.56 -18.47
CA VAL A 137 -31.05 -19.34 -18.33
C VAL A 137 -31.45 -18.43 -17.15
N GLU A 138 -32.61 -18.68 -16.54
CA GLU A 138 -33.30 -17.74 -15.65
C GLU A 138 -32.94 -17.84 -14.15
N ASP A 139 -32.09 -18.81 -13.74
CA ASP A 139 -31.86 -19.18 -12.33
C ASP A 139 -30.35 -19.39 -11.95
N GLU A 140 -29.62 -18.41 -11.37
CA GLU A 140 -28.16 -18.58 -11.03
C GLU A 140 -27.61 -17.79 -9.81
N GLY A 141 -26.75 -18.42 -8.96
CA GLY A 141 -25.87 -17.71 -8.00
C GLY A 141 -24.96 -18.58 -7.08
N ILE A 142 -23.75 -18.06 -6.76
CA ILE A 142 -22.76 -18.48 -5.70
C ILE A 142 -22.28 -19.98 -5.72
N TYR A 143 -21.28 -20.51 -4.98
CA TYR A 143 -20.35 -20.11 -3.88
C TYR A 143 -18.94 -20.78 -4.13
N TRP A 144 -18.04 -20.88 -3.10
CA TRP A 144 -16.80 -21.74 -2.90
C TRP A 144 -15.57 -20.91 -2.40
N ASN A 145 -14.38 -21.37 -1.92
CA ASN A 145 -13.67 -22.67 -1.70
C ASN A 145 -12.46 -22.49 -0.71
N ALA A 146 -11.80 -23.54 -0.17
CA ALA A 146 -10.41 -23.43 0.38
C ALA A 146 -9.53 -24.72 0.37
N GLU A 147 -8.25 -24.58 -0.06
CA GLU A 147 -7.10 -25.46 0.28
C GLU A 147 -5.78 -24.78 -0.18
N ARG A 148 -4.98 -24.19 0.74
CA ARG A 148 -3.62 -23.68 0.41
C ARG A 148 -2.54 -23.83 1.51
N PHE A 149 -2.81 -24.64 2.54
CA PHE A 149 -1.89 -24.83 3.67
C PHE A 149 -0.65 -25.69 3.34
N ALA A 150 -0.80 -26.68 2.44
CA ALA A 150 0.19 -27.73 2.18
C ALA A 150 1.43 -27.32 1.32
N ALA A 151 1.97 -26.11 1.47
CA ALA A 151 3.10 -25.64 0.64
C ALA A 151 4.05 -24.59 1.29
N SER A 152 4.35 -24.71 2.59
CA SER A 152 5.43 -23.94 3.24
C SER A 152 6.55 -24.88 3.72
N GLY A 153 7.53 -25.13 2.86
CA GLY A 153 8.67 -26.02 3.11
C GLY A 153 9.74 -25.46 4.05
N ALA A 154 9.34 -24.85 5.18
CA ALA A 154 10.25 -24.26 6.14
C ALA A 154 10.65 -25.27 7.24
N ARG A 155 11.95 -25.56 7.35
CA ARG A 155 12.54 -26.23 8.53
C ARG A 155 13.16 -25.19 9.46
N ASP A 156 12.32 -24.47 10.19
CA ASP A 156 12.78 -23.78 11.40
C ASP A 156 13.04 -24.80 12.53
N GLY A 157 13.90 -24.47 13.48
CA GLY A 157 14.39 -25.40 14.51
C GLY A 157 13.41 -25.69 15.66
N ARG A 158 12.20 -25.13 15.65
CA ARG A 158 11.22 -25.24 16.75
C ARG A 158 10.29 -26.43 16.58
N ARG A 159 9.95 -27.09 17.68
CA ARG A 159 8.93 -28.15 17.71
C ARG A 159 7.53 -27.53 17.65
N ARG A 160 6.98 -27.45 16.45
CA ARG A 160 5.56 -27.12 16.18
C ARG A 160 4.79 -28.40 15.85
N LEU A 161 3.63 -28.59 16.48
CA LEU A 161 2.70 -29.67 16.18
C LEU A 161 1.40 -29.05 15.66
N ALA A 162 1.19 -29.10 14.34
CA ALA A 162 -0.12 -28.81 13.75
C ALA A 162 -1.04 -30.02 13.97
N LEU A 163 -2.24 -29.79 14.50
CA LEU A 163 -3.23 -30.84 14.77
C LEU A 163 -4.38 -30.72 13.76
N GLY A 164 -4.48 -31.72 12.89
CA GLY A 164 -5.47 -31.76 11.82
C GLY A 164 -6.85 -32.20 12.32
N LEU A 165 -7.89 -31.85 11.57
CA LEU A 165 -9.23 -32.37 11.84
C LEU A 165 -9.38 -33.90 11.83
N PRO A 166 -8.63 -34.70 11.04
CA PRO A 166 -8.77 -36.15 11.05
C PRO A 166 -8.52 -36.81 12.41
N ASP A 167 -7.81 -36.13 13.31
CA ASP A 167 -7.49 -36.60 14.66
C ASP A 167 -8.59 -36.26 15.69
N MET A 168 -9.61 -35.49 15.31
CA MET A 168 -10.63 -34.96 16.23
C MET A 168 -11.88 -35.86 16.37
N GLN A 169 -12.44 -35.88 17.58
CA GLN A 169 -13.58 -36.71 18.01
C GLN A 169 -14.61 -35.82 18.74
N GLY A 170 -15.87 -35.83 18.30
CA GLY A 170 -16.92 -34.97 18.86
C GLY A 170 -18.25 -35.05 18.12
N THR A 171 -19.19 -34.17 18.46
CA THR A 171 -20.48 -34.05 17.76
C THR A 171 -20.38 -32.99 16.65
N PHE A 172 -20.06 -33.45 15.45
CA PHE A 172 -20.02 -32.65 14.23
C PHE A 172 -21.35 -32.69 13.48
N LEU A 173 -21.64 -31.65 12.68
CA LEU A 173 -22.64 -31.72 11.60
C LEU A 173 -21.95 -31.80 10.24
N PRO A 174 -21.95 -32.96 9.55
CA PRO A 174 -21.46 -33.06 8.19
C PRO A 174 -22.42 -32.36 7.21
N ARG A 175 -21.99 -31.23 6.64
CA ARG A 175 -22.50 -30.70 5.37
C ARG A 175 -21.30 -30.40 4.47
N GLU A 176 -21.36 -30.88 3.23
CA GLU A 176 -20.23 -30.89 2.31
C GLU A 176 -19.94 -29.48 1.75
N LEU A 177 -19.19 -28.70 2.50
CA LEU A 177 -18.55 -27.46 2.04
C LEU A 177 -17.04 -27.55 2.27
N HIS A 178 -16.28 -27.73 1.18
CA HIS A 178 -14.82 -27.73 1.08
C HIS A 178 -14.11 -26.52 1.71
N HIS A 179 -13.99 -26.57 3.03
CA HIS A 179 -12.69 -26.46 3.69
C HIS A 179 -12.40 -27.87 4.21
N ARG A 180 -11.42 -28.58 3.66
CA ARG A 180 -11.10 -29.96 4.10
C ARG A 180 -10.61 -30.06 5.54
N GLU A 181 -10.28 -28.92 6.12
CA GLU A 181 -9.84 -28.72 7.49
C GLU A 181 -10.80 -27.73 8.19
N SER A 182 -12.14 -27.84 8.05
CA SER A 182 -13.06 -27.10 8.94
C SER A 182 -14.27 -27.87 9.48
N ALA A 183 -14.46 -27.80 10.81
CA ALA A 183 -15.45 -28.56 11.59
C ALA A 183 -16.51 -27.64 12.20
N TRP A 184 -17.79 -27.96 11.97
CA TRP A 184 -18.92 -27.21 12.55
C TRP A 184 -19.28 -27.77 13.93
N ILE A 185 -19.20 -26.93 14.95
CA ILE A 185 -19.53 -27.21 16.36
C ILE A 185 -20.83 -26.46 16.73
N PRO A 186 -21.98 -27.16 16.82
CA PRO A 186 -23.25 -26.57 17.23
C PRO A 186 -23.23 -25.99 18.65
N PRO A 187 -24.17 -25.10 19.02
CA PRO A 187 -24.45 -24.72 20.40
C PRO A 187 -24.48 -25.92 21.36
N GLY A 188 -23.78 -25.81 22.49
CA GLY A 188 -23.65 -26.85 23.51
C GLY A 188 -22.72 -28.03 23.17
N ALA A 189 -22.28 -28.16 21.92
CA ALA A 189 -21.50 -29.30 21.42
C ALA A 189 -19.99 -29.11 21.63
N GLU A 190 -19.26 -30.24 21.57
CA GLU A 190 -17.84 -30.34 21.94
C GLU A 190 -17.06 -31.14 20.90
N VAL A 191 -15.81 -30.76 20.70
CA VAL A 191 -14.81 -31.44 19.86
C VAL A 191 -13.53 -31.61 20.67
N SER A 192 -13.00 -32.84 20.68
CA SER A 192 -11.80 -33.25 21.42
C SER A 192 -10.77 -33.89 20.49
N MET A 193 -9.51 -33.99 20.88
CA MET A 193 -8.47 -34.70 20.12
C MET A 193 -7.40 -35.29 21.05
N PRO A 194 -6.99 -36.56 20.85
CA PRO A 194 -5.85 -37.13 21.55
C PRO A 194 -4.53 -36.64 20.91
N PHE A 195 -3.54 -36.32 21.73
CA PHE A 195 -2.18 -36.00 21.27
C PHE A 195 -1.12 -36.61 22.21
N LEU A 196 0.10 -36.77 21.71
CA LEU A 196 1.25 -37.25 22.49
C LEU A 196 2.10 -36.06 22.92
N TRP A 197 2.39 -35.93 24.22
CA TRP A 197 3.13 -34.82 24.79
C TRP A 197 4.51 -35.26 25.32
N GLU A 198 5.58 -34.77 24.69
CA GLU A 198 6.99 -35.10 25.00
C GLU A 198 7.95 -33.88 25.13
N PRO A 199 7.61 -32.83 25.89
CA PRO A 199 8.62 -31.95 26.48
C PRO A 199 8.40 -31.57 27.95
N ASP A 200 9.49 -31.23 28.64
CA ASP A 200 9.50 -30.75 30.04
C ASP A 200 9.16 -29.25 30.18
N SER A 201 8.68 -28.61 29.10
CA SER A 201 8.37 -27.18 29.03
C SER A 201 6.86 -26.91 29.04
N ALA A 202 6.49 -25.64 29.11
CA ALA A 202 5.14 -25.22 28.74
C ALA A 202 4.89 -25.43 27.23
N ALA A 203 3.63 -25.28 26.81
CA ALA A 203 3.20 -25.05 25.44
C ALA A 203 2.22 -23.88 25.38
N VAL A 204 1.99 -23.39 24.17
CA VAL A 204 0.81 -22.60 23.79
C VAL A 204 -0.03 -23.42 22.82
N VAL A 205 -1.34 -23.44 23.03
CA VAL A 205 -2.38 -23.94 22.13
C VAL A 205 -3.02 -22.73 21.45
N THR A 206 -3.09 -22.72 20.13
CA THR A 206 -3.87 -21.72 19.38
C THR A 206 -4.98 -22.42 18.61
N TRP A 207 -6.22 -22.06 18.92
CA TRP A 207 -7.42 -22.46 18.18
C TRP A 207 -7.76 -21.41 17.12
N ARG A 208 -8.12 -21.83 15.91
CA ARG A 208 -8.55 -20.95 14.82
C ARG A 208 -9.98 -21.27 14.41
N PHE A 209 -10.90 -20.31 14.45
CA PHE A 209 -12.29 -20.55 14.07
C PHE A 209 -13.01 -19.31 13.53
N THR A 210 -14.07 -19.52 12.74
CA THR A 210 -15.04 -18.46 12.39
C THR A 210 -16.34 -18.69 13.17
N ALA A 211 -17.00 -17.62 13.59
CA ALA A 211 -18.32 -17.66 14.21
C ALA A 211 -19.43 -17.37 13.18
N ALA A 212 -20.45 -18.22 13.09
CA ALA A 212 -21.51 -18.11 12.08
C ALA A 212 -22.92 -18.19 12.69
N PRO A 213 -23.75 -17.12 12.60
CA PRO A 213 -25.17 -17.20 12.94
C PRO A 213 -25.93 -17.99 11.87
N TRP A 214 -26.74 -18.96 12.29
CA TRP A 214 -27.54 -19.81 11.41
C TRP A 214 -28.89 -19.16 11.10
N VAL A 215 -28.98 -18.59 9.90
CA VAL A 215 -30.17 -17.88 9.42
C VAL A 215 -30.67 -18.55 8.13
N PRO A 216 -31.70 -19.42 8.20
CA PRO A 216 -32.26 -20.08 7.01
C PRO A 216 -33.22 -19.14 6.27
N LEU A 217 -32.70 -18.33 5.35
CA LEU A 217 -33.49 -17.35 4.58
C LEU A 217 -33.24 -17.41 3.07
N SER A 218 -34.30 -17.12 2.32
CA SER A 218 -34.27 -16.78 0.90
C SER A 218 -33.85 -15.33 0.67
N GLU A 219 -33.40 -15.03 -0.55
CA GLU A 219 -32.71 -13.77 -0.90
C GLU A 219 -33.49 -12.49 -0.53
N SER A 220 -34.82 -12.51 -0.66
CA SER A 220 -35.67 -11.34 -0.40
C SER A 220 -35.67 -10.86 1.05
N ALA A 221 -35.27 -11.69 2.01
CA ALA A 221 -35.27 -11.37 3.43
C ALA A 221 -33.92 -10.82 3.95
N THR A 222 -32.91 -10.71 3.08
CA THR A 222 -31.53 -10.31 3.44
C THR A 222 -31.38 -8.83 3.78
N GLY A 223 -32.17 -7.93 3.19
CA GLY A 223 -31.99 -6.48 3.35
C GLY A 223 -32.33 -5.94 4.75
N GLU A 224 -33.38 -6.47 5.38
CA GLU A 224 -33.90 -5.97 6.66
C GLU A 224 -33.40 -6.78 7.85
N ASN A 225 -33.39 -8.12 7.77
CA ASN A 225 -32.96 -8.97 8.89
C ASN A 225 -31.46 -8.81 9.20
N VAL A 226 -30.61 -8.48 8.23
CA VAL A 226 -29.18 -8.19 8.47
C VAL A 226 -28.97 -6.95 9.35
N ARG A 227 -29.95 -6.03 9.46
CA ARG A 227 -29.92 -4.93 10.44
C ARG A 227 -30.42 -5.34 11.83
N ALA A 228 -31.20 -6.42 11.93
CA ALA A 228 -31.74 -6.94 13.18
C ALA A 228 -30.79 -7.96 13.85
N CYS A 229 -30.03 -8.72 13.05
CA CYS A 229 -28.98 -9.63 13.48
C CYS A 229 -27.76 -8.88 14.06
N ASN A 230 -27.90 -8.34 15.27
CA ASN A 230 -26.78 -7.89 16.08
C ASN A 230 -25.70 -8.98 16.15
N SER A 231 -24.44 -8.62 15.90
CA SER A 231 -23.27 -9.48 16.10
C SER A 231 -23.36 -10.26 17.42
N PRO A 232 -23.59 -11.58 17.38
CA PRO A 232 -23.75 -12.36 18.60
C PRO A 232 -22.39 -12.59 19.27
N PHE A 233 -22.41 -12.73 20.59
CA PHE A 233 -21.26 -13.22 21.34
C PHE A 233 -21.24 -14.74 21.31
N VAL A 234 -20.10 -15.31 20.92
CA VAL A 234 -19.81 -16.74 21.02
C VAL A 234 -19.10 -16.99 22.33
N LYS A 235 -19.68 -17.86 23.15
CA LYS A 235 -19.07 -18.34 24.38
C LYS A 235 -18.38 -19.67 24.06
N LEU A 236 -17.17 -19.88 24.56
CA LEU A 236 -16.42 -21.14 24.39
C LEU A 236 -15.67 -21.55 25.64
N LEU A 237 -15.36 -22.84 25.73
CA LEU A 237 -14.63 -23.49 26.81
C LEU A 237 -13.55 -24.40 26.22
N THR A 238 -12.28 -24.18 26.55
CA THR A 238 -11.18 -25.11 26.29
C THR A 238 -11.00 -26.04 27.49
N ALA A 239 -10.72 -27.33 27.27
CA ALA A 239 -10.41 -28.31 28.32
C ALA A 239 -9.23 -29.20 27.95
N LEU A 240 -8.54 -29.73 28.97
CA LEU A 240 -7.40 -30.65 28.86
C LEU A 240 -7.62 -31.86 29.78
N ASP A 241 -7.62 -33.06 29.21
CA ASP A 241 -8.04 -34.33 29.83
C ASP A 241 -9.46 -34.28 30.46
N GLY A 242 -10.30 -33.34 30.04
CA GLY A 242 -11.63 -33.07 30.61
C GLY A 242 -11.65 -31.99 31.71
N GLU A 243 -10.49 -31.53 32.20
CA GLU A 243 -10.41 -30.40 33.14
C GLU A 243 -10.44 -29.05 32.39
N PRO A 244 -11.28 -28.08 32.79
CA PRO A 244 -11.33 -26.75 32.16
C PRO A 244 -9.98 -26.01 32.14
N LEU A 245 -9.59 -25.53 30.97
CA LEU A 245 -8.33 -24.81 30.72
C LEU A 245 -8.52 -23.32 30.42
N SER A 246 -9.66 -22.93 29.83
CA SER A 246 -10.08 -21.52 29.77
C SER A 246 -11.56 -21.38 29.40
N HIS A 247 -12.12 -20.18 29.60
CA HIS A 247 -13.39 -19.76 29.00
C HIS A 247 -13.14 -18.45 28.26
N ALA A 248 -13.77 -18.25 27.10
CA ALA A 248 -13.74 -16.98 26.37
C ALA A 248 -15.14 -16.61 25.85
N GLU A 249 -15.37 -15.31 25.67
CA GLU A 249 -16.57 -14.74 25.06
C GLU A 249 -16.15 -13.76 23.96
N LEU A 250 -16.48 -14.07 22.71
CA LEU A 250 -15.94 -13.41 21.52
C LEU A 250 -17.08 -12.90 20.61
N LYS A 251 -17.07 -11.61 20.28
CA LYS A 251 -18.09 -10.98 19.44
C LYS A 251 -17.88 -11.31 17.95
N ALA A 252 -18.86 -11.94 17.31
CA ALA A 252 -18.80 -12.27 15.89
C ALA A 252 -19.11 -11.04 15.01
N LYS A 253 -18.08 -10.35 14.47
CA LYS A 253 -18.27 -9.24 13.50
C LYS A 253 -19.06 -9.73 12.27
N TYR A 254 -20.21 -9.12 11.97
CA TYR A 254 -20.99 -9.42 10.77
C TYR A 254 -20.52 -8.53 9.61
N MET A 255 -19.45 -8.95 8.93
CA MET A 255 -19.02 -8.35 7.67
C MET A 255 -19.92 -8.83 6.51
N ARG A 256 -19.99 -8.08 5.40
CA ARG A 256 -20.76 -8.45 4.20
C ARG A 256 -20.11 -9.56 3.34
N GLY A 257 -18.97 -10.08 3.77
CA GLY A 257 -18.37 -11.34 3.34
C GLY A 257 -18.05 -12.20 4.56
N ALA A 258 -17.82 -13.49 4.35
CA ALA A 258 -17.32 -14.38 5.39
C ALA A 258 -15.89 -14.00 5.83
N PHE A 259 -15.38 -14.72 6.84
CA PHE A 259 -14.02 -14.61 7.39
C PHE A 259 -13.77 -13.35 8.26
N SER A 260 -14.26 -13.41 9.50
CA SER A 260 -13.43 -12.96 10.62
C SER A 260 -12.86 -14.21 11.30
N ALA A 261 -11.58 -14.48 11.04
CA ALA A 261 -10.87 -15.58 11.69
C ALA A 261 -10.56 -15.16 13.14
N LEU A 262 -11.23 -15.79 14.09
CA LEU A 262 -10.99 -15.63 15.51
C LEU A 262 -9.89 -16.62 15.92
N GLU A 263 -8.77 -16.10 16.44
CA GLU A 263 -7.80 -16.91 17.17
C GLU A 263 -8.12 -16.85 18.67
N HIS A 264 -8.07 -18.00 19.35
CA HIS A 264 -8.11 -18.10 20.82
C HIS A 264 -6.88 -18.87 21.30
N VAL A 265 -6.21 -18.34 22.32
CA VAL A 265 -4.84 -18.74 22.70
C VAL A 265 -4.80 -19.15 24.17
N ASP A 266 -4.23 -20.32 24.43
CA ASP A 266 -4.34 -21.07 25.67
C ASP A 266 -2.98 -21.61 26.15
N GLU A 267 -2.61 -21.42 27.42
CA GLU A 267 -1.31 -21.89 27.95
C GLU A 267 -1.35 -23.29 28.57
N LEU A 268 -0.61 -24.23 27.99
CA LEU A 268 -0.27 -25.53 28.59
C LEU A 268 0.97 -25.39 29.49
N GLY A 269 0.85 -24.74 30.65
CA GLY A 269 2.01 -24.58 31.56
C GLY A 269 2.61 -25.92 32.07
N PRO A 270 3.86 -25.93 32.57
CA PRO A 270 4.78 -27.09 32.42
C PRO A 270 4.51 -28.33 33.28
N ALA A 271 3.58 -28.29 34.25
CA ALA A 271 3.31 -29.44 35.13
C ALA A 271 2.39 -30.51 34.48
N GLY A 272 2.65 -30.85 33.22
CA GLY A 272 2.01 -31.97 32.51
C GLY A 272 2.91 -33.19 32.56
N ARG A 273 2.36 -34.37 32.91
CA ARG A 273 3.14 -35.62 32.80
C ARG A 273 3.31 -35.97 31.30
N PRO A 274 4.51 -36.31 30.81
CA PRO A 274 4.70 -36.78 29.45
C PRO A 274 3.86 -38.03 29.16
N GLY A 275 3.40 -38.16 27.91
CA GLY A 275 2.54 -39.24 27.44
C GLY A 275 1.27 -38.75 26.74
N PRO A 276 0.25 -39.62 26.57
CA PRO A 276 -1.01 -39.27 25.92
C PRO A 276 -1.81 -38.23 26.73
N ARG A 277 -2.41 -37.28 26.02
CA ARG A 277 -3.24 -36.18 26.53
C ARG A 277 -4.47 -36.04 25.63
N THR A 278 -5.55 -35.41 26.11
CA THR A 278 -6.69 -35.02 25.26
C THR A 278 -6.97 -33.53 25.37
N LEU A 279 -6.98 -32.80 24.26
CA LEU A 279 -7.34 -31.37 24.19
C LEU A 279 -8.76 -31.23 23.61
N ALA A 280 -9.60 -30.36 24.16
CA ALA A 280 -10.98 -30.16 23.68
C ALA A 280 -11.41 -28.69 23.66
N ILE A 281 -12.33 -28.35 22.75
CA ILE A 281 -13.02 -27.07 22.65
C ILE A 281 -14.53 -27.30 22.56
N ARG A 282 -15.29 -26.49 23.29
CA ARG A 282 -16.75 -26.58 23.40
C ARG A 282 -17.41 -25.25 23.04
N ASN A 283 -18.45 -25.29 22.22
CA ASN A 283 -19.31 -24.15 21.96
C ASN A 283 -20.31 -24.01 23.13
N MET A 284 -20.19 -22.95 23.91
CA MET A 284 -21.02 -22.63 25.07
C MET A 284 -22.08 -21.55 24.75
N SER A 285 -22.25 -21.20 23.47
CA SER A 285 -23.23 -20.22 23.01
C SER A 285 -24.66 -20.74 23.14
N GLU A 286 -25.60 -19.82 23.24
CA GLU A 286 -27.04 -20.11 23.19
C GLU A 286 -27.51 -20.28 21.72
N ASP A 287 -28.78 -20.64 21.52
CA ASP A 287 -29.29 -21.16 20.24
C ASP A 287 -29.01 -20.24 19.04
N GLY A 288 -28.48 -20.85 17.96
CA GLY A 288 -28.35 -20.22 16.65
C GLY A 288 -26.94 -19.86 16.20
N VAL A 289 -25.90 -19.97 17.04
CA VAL A 289 -24.52 -19.61 16.63
C VAL A 289 -23.58 -20.81 16.62
N TYR A 290 -23.00 -21.08 15.45
CA TYR A 290 -22.08 -22.20 15.22
C TYR A 290 -20.64 -21.70 15.22
N LEU A 291 -19.75 -22.51 15.80
CA LEU A 291 -18.31 -22.37 15.63
C LEU A 291 -17.85 -23.21 14.43
N VAL A 292 -17.02 -22.62 13.56
CA VAL A 292 -16.40 -23.27 12.41
C VAL A 292 -14.90 -23.38 12.70
N LEU A 293 -14.49 -24.47 13.34
CA LEU A 293 -13.11 -24.72 13.75
C LEU A 293 -12.24 -25.07 12.54
N HIS A 294 -11.26 -24.23 12.22
CA HIS A 294 -10.33 -24.36 11.09
C HIS A 294 -9.04 -25.13 11.44
N GLY A 295 -8.79 -25.41 12.72
CA GLY A 295 -7.64 -26.19 13.18
C GLY A 295 -7.10 -25.73 14.53
N ALA A 296 -6.07 -26.43 15.01
CA ALA A 296 -5.32 -26.06 16.21
C ALA A 296 -3.81 -26.28 16.00
N THR A 297 -2.99 -25.43 16.61
CA THR A 297 -1.53 -25.62 16.72
C THR A 297 -1.12 -25.74 18.17
N ILE A 298 -0.12 -26.59 18.44
CA ILE A 298 0.58 -26.64 19.72
C ILE A 298 2.06 -26.31 19.49
N GLU A 299 2.55 -25.30 20.18
CA GLU A 299 3.92 -24.82 20.04
C GLU A 299 4.61 -24.74 21.41
N ALA A 300 5.88 -25.15 21.49
CA ALA A 300 6.70 -24.80 22.64
C ALA A 300 6.97 -23.27 22.60
N PRO A 301 6.74 -22.52 23.69
CA PRO A 301 6.96 -21.08 23.68
C PRO A 301 8.46 -20.77 23.58
N PRO A 302 8.83 -19.53 23.21
CA PRO A 302 10.24 -19.12 23.15
C PRO A 302 10.98 -19.39 24.47
N PRO A 303 12.30 -19.68 24.45
CA PRO A 303 13.08 -20.04 25.64
C PRO A 303 13.26 -18.91 26.69
N HIS A 304 12.61 -17.77 26.48
CA HIS A 304 12.52 -16.62 27.40
C HIS A 304 11.10 -16.40 27.96
N TRP A 305 10.14 -17.28 27.65
CA TRP A 305 8.77 -17.23 28.18
C TRP A 305 8.73 -17.68 29.66
N PRO A 306 8.07 -16.95 30.57
CA PRO A 306 8.00 -17.32 31.98
C PRO A 306 7.00 -18.48 32.21
N THR A 307 7.51 -19.69 32.44
CA THR A 307 6.69 -20.92 32.42
C THR A 307 6.09 -21.32 33.78
N THR A 308 5.11 -20.56 34.31
CA THR A 308 4.30 -21.01 35.46
C THR A 308 2.82 -20.61 35.39
N ARG A 309 1.99 -21.60 34.98
CA ARG A 309 0.56 -21.87 35.26
C ARG A 309 -0.19 -20.98 36.26
N THR A 310 -1.50 -20.72 36.13
CA THR A 310 -2.55 -20.92 35.07
C THR A 310 -3.81 -20.21 35.58
N HIS A 311 -4.72 -19.79 34.69
CA HIS A 311 -6.07 -19.25 35.02
C HIS A 311 -6.12 -18.03 35.96
N LEU A 312 -6.50 -16.87 35.42
CA LEU A 312 -7.40 -15.96 36.13
C LEU A 312 -8.47 -15.44 35.17
N PRO A 313 -9.76 -15.40 35.56
CA PRO A 313 -10.72 -14.55 34.86
C PRO A 313 -10.35 -13.09 35.09
N PHE A 314 -10.66 -12.21 34.13
CA PHE A 314 -10.52 -10.76 34.31
C PHE A 314 -11.26 -10.28 35.58
N ARG A 315 -10.50 -9.89 36.61
CA ARG A 315 -11.00 -9.28 37.85
C ARG A 315 -10.04 -8.18 38.30
N ALA A 316 -10.59 -6.99 38.53
CA ALA A 316 -9.84 -5.74 38.72
C ALA A 316 -9.18 -5.58 40.13
N GLU A 317 -8.92 -6.67 40.84
CA GLU A 317 -8.55 -6.67 42.27
C GLU A 317 -7.08 -7.09 42.52
N TRP A 318 -6.29 -7.32 41.47
CA TRP A 318 -4.92 -7.87 41.56
C TRP A 318 -3.80 -6.82 41.57
N PHE A 319 -4.13 -5.53 41.67
CA PHE A 319 -3.17 -4.40 41.59
C PHE A 319 -3.01 -3.61 42.92
N ASP A 320 -2.95 -4.31 44.06
CA ASP A 320 -2.48 -3.70 45.32
C ASP A 320 -0.94 -3.57 45.35
N GLY A 321 -0.45 -2.51 44.70
CA GLY A 321 0.56 -1.56 45.23
C GLY A 321 1.94 -2.02 45.71
N THR A 322 2.26 -3.32 45.85
CA THR A 322 3.34 -3.76 46.77
C THR A 322 4.24 -4.90 46.26
N ARG A 323 4.96 -4.67 45.15
CA ARG A 323 6.35 -5.15 45.00
C ARG A 323 7.15 -4.32 43.98
N PRO A 324 8.48 -4.22 44.12
CA PRO A 324 9.26 -3.17 43.48
C PRO A 324 9.42 -3.41 41.98
N ALA A 325 9.52 -2.29 41.24
CA ALA A 325 10.02 -2.32 39.88
C ALA A 325 11.37 -3.04 39.82
N ARG A 326 11.58 -3.83 38.76
CA ARG A 326 12.93 -4.19 38.34
C ARG A 326 13.38 -3.13 37.35
N ASP A 327 14.51 -2.51 37.64
CA ASP A 327 15.15 -1.52 36.77
C ASP A 327 15.72 -2.20 35.52
N THR A 328 14.82 -2.46 34.57
CA THR A 328 15.12 -2.58 33.14
C THR A 328 14.19 -1.66 32.35
N ALA A 329 14.01 -0.44 32.85
CA ALA A 329 13.98 0.70 31.95
C ALA A 329 15.35 0.71 31.26
N ALA A 330 15.42 0.15 30.06
CA ALA A 330 16.52 0.47 29.16
C ALA A 330 16.32 1.94 28.79
N ASP A 331 17.13 2.82 29.37
CA ASP A 331 17.11 4.25 29.06
C ASP A 331 17.16 4.41 27.53
N VAL A 332 16.13 5.01 26.95
CA VAL A 332 16.18 5.42 25.54
C VAL A 332 17.38 6.37 25.42
N PRO A 333 18.43 6.03 24.65
CA PRO A 333 19.69 6.74 24.75
C PRO A 333 19.51 8.23 24.43
N SER A 334 19.78 9.08 25.43
CA SER A 334 19.64 10.52 25.37
C SER A 334 20.76 11.15 24.50
N GLY A 335 20.68 10.87 23.21
CA GLY A 335 21.66 11.23 22.19
C GLY A 335 21.29 10.87 20.75
N GLY A 336 20.25 10.07 20.50
CA GLY A 336 19.79 9.72 19.14
C GLY A 336 18.28 9.86 18.97
N LYS A 337 17.82 10.16 17.73
CA LYS A 337 16.39 10.14 17.39
C LYS A 337 15.89 8.69 17.29
N GLY A 338 15.47 8.12 18.42
CA GLY A 338 14.95 6.76 18.48
C GLY A 338 13.75 6.54 17.56
N LEU A 339 13.70 5.38 16.90
CA LEU A 339 12.61 5.03 16.00
C LEU A 339 11.32 4.71 16.77
N ILE A 340 10.22 5.30 16.33
CA ILE A 340 8.86 4.86 16.62
C ILE A 340 8.41 3.96 15.46
N LEU A 341 8.05 2.70 15.71
CA LEU A 341 7.69 1.71 14.68
C LEU A 341 6.53 0.83 15.17
N GLY A 342 5.54 0.56 14.34
CA GLY A 342 4.40 -0.28 14.74
C GLY A 342 3.35 -0.50 13.65
N PHE A 343 2.12 -0.73 14.09
CA PHE A 343 0.99 -1.17 13.25
C PHE A 343 -0.27 -0.34 13.49
N ASP A 344 -1.14 -0.27 12.49
CA ASP A 344 -2.53 0.20 12.61
C ASP A 344 -3.46 -0.95 13.06
N THR A 345 -4.54 -0.62 13.77
CA THR A 345 -5.48 -1.58 14.37
C THR A 345 -6.75 -1.83 13.55
N ASN A 346 -6.91 -1.26 12.36
CA ASN A 346 -8.19 -1.20 11.64
C ASN A 346 -9.01 -2.50 11.68
N MET A 347 -8.37 -3.62 11.33
CA MET A 347 -9.01 -4.93 11.20
C MET A 347 -9.30 -5.63 12.53
N MET A 348 -8.82 -5.08 13.66
CA MET A 348 -9.01 -5.64 14.99
C MET A 348 -10.41 -5.33 15.57
N ALA A 349 -10.73 -5.99 16.68
CA ALA A 349 -11.84 -5.61 17.55
C ALA A 349 -11.24 -4.99 18.82
N ALA A 350 -11.80 -3.86 19.26
CA ALA A 350 -11.41 -3.23 20.52
C ALA A 350 -12.11 -3.92 21.70
N GLU A 351 -13.40 -4.19 21.50
CA GLU A 351 -14.40 -4.62 22.48
C GLU A 351 -14.21 -6.05 23.03
N ASN A 352 -13.28 -6.85 22.46
CA ASN A 352 -12.95 -8.20 22.93
C ASN A 352 -11.54 -8.29 23.55
N GLY A 353 -10.87 -7.16 23.77
CA GLY A 353 -9.54 -7.09 24.37
C GLY A 353 -8.37 -7.45 23.43
N TRP A 354 -8.62 -7.70 22.13
CA TRP A 354 -7.57 -8.07 21.20
C TRP A 354 -6.49 -7.00 21.03
N ILE A 355 -6.86 -5.72 20.97
CA ILE A 355 -5.88 -4.64 20.77
C ILE A 355 -4.97 -4.50 22.01
N ASP A 356 -5.50 -4.55 23.23
CA ASP A 356 -4.65 -4.52 24.42
C ASP A 356 -3.83 -5.81 24.62
N ALA A 357 -4.26 -6.94 24.06
CA ALA A 357 -3.42 -8.15 23.94
C ALA A 357 -2.28 -7.97 22.93
N ALA A 358 -2.52 -7.36 21.77
CA ALA A 358 -1.49 -7.06 20.78
C ALA A 358 -0.46 -6.04 21.30
N VAL A 359 -0.90 -4.99 22.02
CA VAL A 359 -0.03 -4.02 22.72
C VAL A 359 0.94 -4.74 23.67
N ARG A 360 0.43 -5.66 24.51
CA ARG A 360 1.27 -6.48 25.41
C ARG A 360 2.21 -7.42 24.63
N TYR A 361 1.74 -8.01 23.54
CA TYR A 361 2.56 -8.86 22.66
C TYR A 361 3.72 -8.09 22.01
N MET A 362 3.46 -6.90 21.48
CA MET A 362 4.48 -6.05 20.84
C MET A 362 5.59 -5.68 21.82
N ALA A 363 5.23 -5.25 23.03
CA ALA A 363 6.20 -4.95 24.09
C ALA A 363 7.00 -6.19 24.53
N ALA A 364 6.34 -7.34 24.68
CA ALA A 364 6.99 -8.60 25.07
C ALA A 364 7.93 -9.19 23.99
N THR A 365 7.75 -8.82 22.72
CA THR A 365 8.54 -9.35 21.58
C THR A 365 9.48 -8.31 20.95
N ALA A 366 9.40 -7.05 21.36
CA ALA A 366 10.00 -5.90 20.70
C ALA A 366 9.63 -5.81 19.20
N ALA A 367 8.38 -6.14 18.84
CA ALA A 367 7.84 -6.05 17.48
C ALA A 367 7.41 -4.61 17.12
N GLY A 368 8.19 -3.62 17.55
CA GLY A 368 7.81 -2.20 17.53
C GLY A 368 7.33 -1.68 18.88
N ASN A 369 7.08 -0.37 18.92
CA ASN A 369 6.74 0.42 20.09
C ASN A 369 5.57 1.40 19.82
N TYR A 370 4.75 1.18 18.79
CA TYR A 370 3.66 2.10 18.39
C TYR A 370 2.38 1.39 17.94
N VAL A 371 1.22 2.00 18.19
CA VAL A 371 -0.09 1.55 17.70
C VAL A 371 -0.93 2.72 17.20
N LEU A 372 -1.41 2.65 15.96
CA LEU A 372 -2.42 3.58 15.44
C LEU A 372 -3.82 3.00 15.65
N PHE A 373 -4.63 3.62 16.52
CA PHE A 373 -6.01 3.22 16.74
C PHE A 373 -6.90 3.66 15.57
N ARG A 374 -7.18 2.74 14.63
CA ARG A 374 -8.28 2.80 13.65
C ARG A 374 -9.29 1.71 14.02
N THR A 375 -10.60 1.99 14.03
CA THR A 375 -11.60 1.02 14.50
C THR A 375 -12.85 0.99 13.63
N GLU A 376 -13.04 -0.06 12.83
CA GLU A 376 -14.26 -0.28 12.02
C GLU A 376 -15.52 -0.67 12.82
N SER A 377 -15.50 -0.58 14.15
CA SER A 377 -16.62 -0.99 15.01
C SER A 377 -17.44 0.21 15.44
N ASP A 378 -18.73 0.23 15.08
CA ASP A 378 -19.76 1.16 15.61
C ASP A 378 -20.08 0.91 17.10
N ARG A 379 -19.17 0.30 17.88
CA ARG A 379 -19.34 -0.06 19.31
C ARG A 379 -17.98 -0.17 20.04
N VAL A 380 -17.21 0.93 20.11
CA VAL A 380 -16.07 1.05 21.03
C VAL A 380 -16.42 2.01 22.15
N PHE A 381 -16.52 1.52 23.38
CA PHE A 381 -17.01 2.29 24.51
C PHE A 381 -15.88 3.03 25.25
N PRO A 382 -16.18 4.07 26.05
CA PRO A 382 -15.18 4.76 26.87
C PRO A 382 -14.37 3.82 27.76
N SER A 383 -14.99 2.76 28.30
CA SER A 383 -14.32 1.70 29.05
C SER A 383 -13.31 0.89 28.22
N ASP A 384 -13.57 0.66 26.92
CA ASP A 384 -12.60 0.05 26.00
C ASP A 384 -11.42 0.99 25.73
N TRP A 385 -11.69 2.26 25.44
CA TRP A 385 -10.65 3.28 25.27
C TRP A 385 -9.77 3.41 26.53
N ARG A 386 -10.37 3.42 27.73
CA ARG A 386 -9.62 3.41 28.99
C ARG A 386 -8.70 2.19 29.10
N ARG A 387 -9.17 0.99 28.78
CA ARG A 387 -8.36 -0.24 28.80
C ARG A 387 -7.19 -0.17 27.83
N MET A 388 -7.44 0.24 26.58
CA MET A 388 -6.43 0.27 25.52
C MET A 388 -5.34 1.34 25.77
N PHE A 389 -5.73 2.57 26.12
CA PHE A 389 -4.75 3.63 26.40
C PHE A 389 -3.90 3.33 27.64
N THR A 390 -4.50 2.73 28.68
CA THR A 390 -3.78 2.28 29.87
C THR A 390 -2.77 1.19 29.51
N ALA A 391 -3.18 0.18 28.73
CA ALA A 391 -2.28 -0.87 28.28
C ALA A 391 -1.10 -0.32 27.47
N CYS A 392 -1.32 0.66 26.57
CA CYS A 392 -0.22 1.30 25.84
C CYS A 392 0.79 1.94 26.80
N ARG A 393 0.32 2.73 27.77
CA ARG A 393 1.19 3.39 28.76
C ARG A 393 1.94 2.42 29.68
N GLU A 394 1.26 1.40 30.19
CA GLU A 394 1.87 0.38 31.06
C GLU A 394 2.98 -0.42 30.34
N ASN A 395 2.88 -0.54 29.01
CA ASN A 395 3.82 -1.29 28.18
C ASN A 395 4.80 -0.39 27.40
N GLY A 396 4.81 0.93 27.66
CA GLY A 396 5.70 1.90 27.01
C GLY A 396 5.42 2.17 25.52
N ILE A 397 4.30 1.68 25.00
CA ILE A 397 3.87 1.78 23.59
C ILE A 397 3.27 3.17 23.32
N TYR A 398 3.79 3.85 22.30
CA TYR A 398 3.24 5.10 21.75
C TYR A 398 1.95 4.84 20.97
N PHE A 399 1.05 5.82 20.87
CA PHE A 399 -0.15 5.68 20.06
C PHE A 399 -0.74 6.97 19.52
N ALA A 400 -1.50 6.85 18.44
CA ALA A 400 -2.34 7.91 17.88
C ALA A 400 -3.77 7.38 17.65
N VAL A 401 -4.74 8.28 17.46
CA VAL A 401 -6.15 7.91 17.17
C VAL A 401 -6.52 8.41 15.77
N ASN A 402 -6.93 7.51 14.88
CA ASN A 402 -7.42 7.87 13.54
C ASN A 402 -8.86 8.40 13.63
N VAL A 403 -9.04 9.71 13.45
CA VAL A 403 -10.32 10.38 13.67
C VAL A 403 -11.24 10.39 12.44
N GLY A 404 -10.78 9.87 11.29
CA GLY A 404 -11.59 9.75 10.07
C GLY A 404 -12.57 8.56 10.08
N THR A 405 -12.30 7.54 10.90
CA THR A 405 -13.03 6.26 10.92
C THR A 405 -13.42 5.77 12.32
N THR A 406 -12.78 6.28 13.38
CA THR A 406 -13.05 5.86 14.76
C THR A 406 -14.41 6.37 15.27
N SER A 407 -15.21 5.47 15.84
CA SER A 407 -16.49 5.84 16.48
C SER A 407 -16.29 6.26 17.94
N ALA A 408 -16.78 7.46 18.30
CA ALA A 408 -16.92 7.90 19.69
C ALA A 408 -18.38 7.72 20.10
N ILE A 409 -18.64 6.74 20.96
CA ILE A 409 -20.00 6.28 21.30
C ILE A 409 -20.14 6.21 22.82
N PRO A 410 -21.26 6.71 23.40
CA PRO A 410 -21.46 6.69 24.84
C PRO A 410 -21.68 5.28 25.39
N GLU A 411 -21.33 5.08 26.67
CA GLU A 411 -21.74 3.89 27.43
C GLU A 411 -23.26 3.69 27.39
N PRO A 412 -23.80 2.45 27.45
CA PRO A 412 -25.24 2.20 27.47
C PRO A 412 -25.96 2.92 28.64
N GLY A 413 -26.67 4.01 28.33
CA GLY A 413 -27.33 4.86 29.32
C GLY A 413 -26.43 5.94 29.97
N GLY A 414 -25.19 6.10 29.50
CA GLY A 414 -24.26 7.14 29.91
C GLY A 414 -24.52 8.51 29.24
N PRO A 415 -23.76 9.55 29.63
CA PRO A 415 -23.75 10.83 28.93
C PRO A 415 -23.18 10.67 27.52
N ALA A 416 -23.46 11.63 26.63
CA ALA A 416 -22.83 11.68 25.31
C ALA A 416 -21.29 11.72 25.43
N PHE A 417 -20.61 11.03 24.51
CA PHE A 417 -19.15 10.95 24.44
C PHE A 417 -18.72 11.39 23.04
N THR A 418 -17.99 12.49 22.96
CA THR A 418 -17.58 13.13 21.70
C THR A 418 -16.15 12.77 21.31
N LEU A 419 -15.74 13.15 20.10
CA LEU A 419 -14.33 13.08 19.71
C LEU A 419 -13.43 13.92 20.65
N THR A 420 -13.90 15.08 21.12
CA THR A 420 -13.15 15.91 22.06
C THR A 420 -12.96 15.19 23.41
N ASP A 421 -13.97 14.48 23.90
CA ASP A 421 -13.87 13.65 25.11
C ASP A 421 -12.91 12.46 24.92
N LEU A 422 -12.91 11.83 23.73
CA LEU A 422 -11.99 10.76 23.38
C LEU A 422 -10.53 11.23 23.32
N LEU A 423 -10.27 12.40 22.73
CA LEU A 423 -8.92 12.98 22.65
C LEU A 423 -8.42 13.47 24.02
N ALA A 424 -9.30 14.07 24.83
CA ALA A 424 -8.99 14.40 26.22
C ALA A 424 -8.66 13.15 27.05
N LEU A 425 -9.39 12.05 26.83
CA LEU A 425 -9.13 10.76 27.47
C LEU A 425 -7.80 10.13 27.01
N ALA A 426 -7.47 10.25 25.73
CA ALA A 426 -6.19 9.80 25.18
C ALA A 426 -5.01 10.57 25.79
N ALA A 427 -5.14 11.88 26.00
CA ALA A 427 -4.15 12.69 26.69
C ALA A 427 -4.06 12.37 28.21
N GLU A 428 -5.19 12.24 28.90
CA GLU A 428 -5.29 11.87 30.33
C GLU A 428 -4.54 10.57 30.63
N LEU A 429 -4.83 9.53 29.84
CA LEU A 429 -4.34 8.18 30.09
C LEU A 429 -3.02 7.89 29.39
N GLY A 430 -2.80 8.38 28.17
CA GLY A 430 -1.56 8.14 27.43
C GLY A 430 -0.37 8.95 27.92
N GLY A 431 -0.57 10.21 28.32
CA GLY A 431 0.52 11.10 28.71
C GLY A 431 1.55 11.26 27.58
N ASP A 432 2.82 10.99 27.88
CA ASP A 432 3.93 11.06 26.91
C ASP A 432 3.85 10.03 25.77
N ARG A 433 2.95 9.04 25.88
CA ARG A 433 2.71 8.03 24.85
C ARG A 433 1.67 8.45 23.80
N PHE A 434 0.84 9.44 24.09
CA PHE A 434 -0.15 9.91 23.12
C PHE A 434 0.50 10.87 22.12
N VAL A 435 0.68 10.41 20.88
CA VAL A 435 1.35 11.15 19.79
C VAL A 435 0.41 12.19 19.15
N GLY A 436 -0.90 11.94 19.14
CA GLY A 436 -1.91 12.90 18.68
C GLY A 436 -3.08 12.28 17.90
N MET A 437 -3.83 13.13 17.20
CA MET A 437 -4.94 12.72 16.32
C MET A 437 -4.46 12.56 14.88
N LYS A 438 -4.82 11.46 14.20
CA LYS A 438 -4.48 11.21 12.79
C LYS A 438 -5.68 11.38 11.86
N HIS A 439 -5.49 12.08 10.74
CA HIS A 439 -6.27 11.90 9.51
C HIS A 439 -5.41 11.21 8.43
N HIS A 440 -6.05 10.69 7.39
CA HIS A 440 -5.41 9.87 6.35
C HIS A 440 -6.12 10.16 5.01
N GLU A 441 -5.34 10.25 3.93
CA GLU A 441 -5.79 10.55 2.57
C GLU A 441 -6.70 11.80 2.45
N LEU A 442 -6.41 12.90 3.17
CA LEU A 442 -7.13 14.18 2.95
C LEU A 442 -6.90 14.74 1.54
N SER A 443 -5.85 14.28 0.86
CA SER A 443 -5.55 14.50 -0.56
C SER A 443 -6.35 13.62 -1.54
N LEU A 444 -7.23 12.73 -1.09
CA LEU A 444 -8.10 11.91 -1.94
C LEU A 444 -8.85 12.71 -3.04
N PRO A 445 -9.29 13.97 -2.82
CA PRO A 445 -9.85 14.81 -3.89
C PRO A 445 -8.83 15.27 -4.96
N LEU A 446 -7.52 15.29 -4.67
CA LEU A 446 -6.43 15.69 -5.56
C LEU A 446 -5.98 14.60 -6.55
N TYR A 447 -6.12 13.31 -6.22
CA TYR A 447 -5.72 12.22 -7.13
C TYR A 447 -6.89 11.32 -7.58
N ALA A 448 -7.89 11.07 -6.71
CA ALA A 448 -9.06 10.26 -7.09
C ALA A 448 -10.23 11.11 -7.64
N GLY A 449 -10.16 12.45 -7.57
CA GLY A 449 -11.14 13.36 -8.17
C GLY A 449 -12.56 13.24 -7.61
N ARG A 450 -12.73 12.77 -6.36
CA ARG A 450 -14.04 12.42 -5.75
C ARG A 450 -14.99 13.60 -5.46
N ARG A 451 -14.71 14.81 -5.97
CA ARG A 451 -15.56 16.00 -5.80
C ARG A 451 -16.40 16.26 -7.05
N GLY A 452 -17.70 16.04 -6.95
CA GLY A 452 -18.69 16.47 -7.95
C GLY A 452 -19.01 17.96 -7.86
N VAL A 453 -17.97 18.81 -7.89
CA VAL A 453 -18.06 20.27 -7.78
C VAL A 453 -17.45 20.90 -9.03
N ASP A 454 -18.28 21.54 -9.84
CA ASP A 454 -17.80 22.30 -11.00
C ASP A 454 -17.28 23.67 -10.56
N TRP A 455 -15.98 23.89 -10.75
CA TRP A 455 -15.32 25.17 -10.45
C TRP A 455 -15.33 26.11 -11.66
N PRO A 456 -15.43 27.44 -11.47
CA PRO A 456 -15.49 28.39 -12.57
C PRO A 456 -14.18 28.42 -13.36
N ALA A 457 -14.25 28.50 -14.69
CA ALA A 457 -13.08 28.52 -15.57
C ALA A 457 -12.15 29.74 -15.37
N SER A 458 -12.57 30.75 -14.60
CA SER A 458 -11.75 31.89 -14.19
C SER A 458 -10.95 31.65 -12.90
N ARG A 459 -10.99 30.43 -12.32
CA ARG A 459 -10.27 30.11 -11.08
C ARG A 459 -8.76 30.17 -11.30
N THR A 460 -8.00 30.63 -10.30
CA THR A 460 -6.53 30.59 -10.31
C THR A 460 -5.95 29.37 -9.57
N VAL A 461 -4.68 29.02 -9.81
CA VAL A 461 -4.01 27.95 -9.04
C VAL A 461 -3.82 28.30 -7.57
N ALA A 462 -3.73 29.60 -7.22
CA ALA A 462 -3.69 30.06 -5.84
C ALA A 462 -5.03 29.83 -5.13
N GLU A 463 -6.15 30.11 -5.80
CA GLU A 463 -7.48 29.82 -5.28
C GLU A 463 -7.74 28.31 -5.13
N ALA A 464 -7.18 27.47 -6.01
CA ALA A 464 -7.27 26.02 -5.91
C ALA A 464 -6.47 25.49 -4.70
N GLU A 465 -5.22 25.95 -4.52
CA GLU A 465 -4.41 25.65 -3.34
C GLU A 465 -5.13 26.03 -2.04
N GLN A 466 -5.62 27.27 -1.94
CA GLN A 466 -6.26 27.76 -0.73
C GLN A 466 -7.48 26.92 -0.32
N ALA A 467 -8.27 26.42 -1.29
CA ALA A 467 -9.41 25.57 -1.00
C ALA A 467 -9.03 24.13 -0.59
N TYR A 468 -7.85 23.63 -0.98
CA TYR A 468 -7.30 22.39 -0.41
C TYR A 468 -6.82 22.62 1.03
N LEU A 469 -6.05 23.70 1.26
CA LEU A 469 -5.57 24.05 2.60
C LEU A 469 -6.73 24.26 3.59
N ASP A 470 -7.83 24.86 3.16
CA ASP A 470 -9.01 25.07 4.01
C ASP A 470 -9.84 23.79 4.26
N GLU A 471 -9.76 22.78 3.40
CA GLU A 471 -10.31 21.43 3.68
C GLU A 471 -9.46 20.70 4.71
N VAL A 472 -8.12 20.71 4.56
CA VAL A 472 -7.21 20.13 5.55
C VAL A 472 -7.37 20.83 6.92
N ARG A 473 -7.45 22.16 6.95
CA ARG A 473 -7.76 22.93 8.17
C ARG A 473 -9.14 22.62 8.75
N ALA A 474 -10.14 22.29 7.92
CA ALA A 474 -11.48 21.94 8.40
C ALA A 474 -11.51 20.57 9.09
N ALA A 475 -10.73 19.60 8.59
CA ALA A 475 -10.65 18.25 9.14
C ALA A 475 -10.19 18.21 10.62
N TYR A 476 -9.31 19.13 11.03
CA TYR A 476 -8.77 19.22 12.40
C TYR A 476 -9.55 20.16 13.35
N ARG A 477 -10.80 20.55 13.02
CA ARG A 477 -11.62 21.43 13.89
C ARG A 477 -12.31 20.66 15.03
N THR A 478 -11.51 20.07 15.92
CA THR A 478 -11.96 19.26 17.08
C THR A 478 -12.27 20.07 18.35
N GLY A 479 -11.95 21.37 18.35
CA GLY A 479 -12.17 22.28 19.48
C GLY A 479 -11.03 22.36 20.50
N ASP A 480 -10.02 21.49 20.39
CA ASP A 480 -8.79 21.53 21.19
C ASP A 480 -7.57 21.68 20.25
N GLU A 481 -6.82 22.77 20.41
CA GLU A 481 -5.62 23.07 19.63
C GLU A 481 -4.33 22.52 20.25
N SER A 482 -4.40 21.92 21.44
CA SER A 482 -3.23 21.35 22.15
C SER A 482 -2.88 19.92 21.71
N VAL A 483 -3.81 19.21 21.07
CA VAL A 483 -3.62 17.84 20.58
C VAL A 483 -2.89 17.87 19.22
N PRO A 484 -1.71 17.22 19.08
CA PRO A 484 -0.95 17.25 17.82
C PRO A 484 -1.69 16.63 16.64
N ARG A 485 -1.42 17.14 15.44
CA ARG A 485 -2.11 16.77 14.20
C ARG A 485 -1.22 15.95 13.28
N LEU A 486 -1.63 14.72 12.99
CA LEU A 486 -0.91 13.73 12.18
C LEU A 486 -1.64 13.51 10.83
N LEU A 487 -0.97 13.65 9.68
CA LEU A 487 -1.60 13.35 8.38
C LEU A 487 -0.86 12.24 7.62
N GLY A 488 -1.55 11.12 7.36
CA GLY A 488 -1.16 10.14 6.34
C GLY A 488 -1.46 10.68 4.93
N GLU A 489 -0.45 10.73 4.07
CA GLU A 489 -0.48 11.49 2.81
C GLU A 489 0.02 10.66 1.61
N ALA A 490 -0.90 10.33 0.70
CA ALA A 490 -0.77 9.41 -0.45
C ALA A 490 -0.24 10.05 -1.75
N MET A 491 0.18 11.32 -1.71
CA MET A 491 0.79 11.99 -2.86
C MET A 491 1.78 13.08 -2.44
N LEU A 492 2.30 13.83 -3.42
CA LEU A 492 3.25 14.92 -3.22
C LEU A 492 2.54 16.19 -2.68
N ALA A 493 1.98 16.12 -1.48
CA ALA A 493 1.27 17.21 -0.82
C ALA A 493 1.76 17.48 0.62
N HIS A 494 2.91 16.95 1.03
CA HIS A 494 3.41 17.05 2.40
C HIS A 494 3.68 18.50 2.82
N ARG A 495 4.20 19.33 1.90
CA ARG A 495 4.33 20.78 2.11
C ARG A 495 3.00 21.47 2.41
N TYR A 496 1.91 20.99 1.83
CA TYR A 496 0.57 21.56 2.00
C TYR A 496 -0.08 21.12 3.31
N ALA A 497 0.21 19.91 3.78
CA ALA A 497 -0.12 19.49 5.14
C ALA A 497 0.49 20.46 6.18
N TYR A 498 1.79 20.74 6.10
CA TYR A 498 2.42 21.71 7.00
C TYR A 498 1.86 23.14 6.83
N LYS A 499 1.61 23.60 5.60
CA LYS A 499 0.97 24.91 5.29
C LYS A 499 -0.48 25.02 5.77
N ALA A 500 -1.15 23.90 6.01
CA ALA A 500 -2.47 23.82 6.62
C ALA A 500 -2.44 23.79 8.17
N GLY A 501 -1.26 23.62 8.78
CA GLY A 501 -1.11 23.52 10.24
C GLY A 501 -1.21 22.10 10.80
N VAL A 502 -0.78 21.10 10.02
CA VAL A 502 -0.42 19.75 10.49
C VAL A 502 0.94 19.80 11.21
N ASP A 503 1.14 18.96 12.21
CA ASP A 503 2.38 18.91 13.00
C ASP A 503 3.35 17.83 12.53
N LEU A 504 2.80 16.70 12.09
CA LEU A 504 3.55 15.49 11.76
C LEU A 504 2.95 14.87 10.49
N ILE A 505 3.73 14.82 9.42
CA ILE A 505 3.36 14.11 8.19
C ILE A 505 3.78 12.63 8.27
N LEU A 506 2.95 11.75 7.73
CA LEU A 506 3.26 10.35 7.52
C LEU A 506 3.19 10.08 6.01
N SER A 507 4.34 9.92 5.39
CA SER A 507 4.44 9.70 3.95
C SER A 507 3.93 8.32 3.58
N GLU A 508 2.83 8.27 2.85
CA GLU A 508 2.14 7.01 2.56
C GLU A 508 2.76 6.34 1.35
N THR A 509 3.65 5.40 1.63
CA THR A 509 4.43 4.66 0.64
C THR A 509 3.61 3.59 -0.07
N MET A 510 4.06 3.18 -1.26
CA MET A 510 3.39 2.23 -2.17
C MET A 510 2.10 2.75 -2.84
N THR A 511 1.71 4.01 -2.61
CA THR A 511 0.67 4.72 -3.38
C THR A 511 1.25 5.36 -4.66
N GLY A 512 2.44 5.95 -4.52
CA GLY A 512 3.34 6.44 -5.58
C GLY A 512 4.76 5.90 -5.42
N ASN A 513 5.72 6.42 -6.19
CA ASN A 513 7.12 6.01 -6.05
C ASN A 513 7.67 6.46 -4.69
N THR A 514 7.97 5.51 -3.81
CA THR A 514 8.51 5.69 -2.46
C THR A 514 9.74 6.60 -2.45
N SER A 515 10.72 6.42 -3.36
CA SER A 515 11.94 7.26 -3.35
C SER A 515 11.61 8.75 -3.57
N LEU A 516 10.58 9.07 -4.35
CA LEU A 516 10.13 10.45 -4.57
C LEU A 516 9.23 10.97 -3.43
N LEU A 517 8.37 10.13 -2.86
CA LEU A 517 7.54 10.47 -1.70
C LEU A 517 8.40 10.80 -0.48
N LEU A 518 9.43 9.99 -0.20
CA LEU A 518 10.40 10.23 0.87
C LEU A 518 11.24 11.49 0.62
N ALA A 519 11.54 11.83 -0.64
CA ALA A 519 12.21 13.07 -1.00
C ALA A 519 11.36 14.32 -0.70
N GLU A 520 10.03 14.29 -0.94
CA GLU A 520 9.13 15.41 -0.58
C GLU A 520 8.84 15.46 0.91
N ALA A 521 8.67 14.32 1.57
CA ALA A 521 8.48 14.29 3.02
C ALA A 521 9.70 14.85 3.76
N ARG A 522 10.92 14.46 3.39
CA ARG A 522 12.16 15.04 3.95
C ARG A 522 12.34 16.52 3.57
N GLY A 523 12.16 16.87 2.30
CA GLY A 523 12.34 18.25 1.82
C GLY A 523 11.34 19.24 2.44
N ALA A 524 10.08 18.83 2.57
CA ALA A 524 9.05 19.59 3.28
C ALA A 524 9.35 19.66 4.79
N ALA A 525 9.77 18.57 5.43
CA ALA A 525 10.14 18.58 6.85
C ALA A 525 11.29 19.55 7.13
N ARG A 526 12.35 19.56 6.31
CA ARG A 526 13.44 20.56 6.39
C ARG A 526 12.91 21.99 6.24
N ALA A 527 12.12 22.26 5.19
CA ALA A 527 11.64 23.60 4.87
C ALA A 527 10.69 24.20 5.92
N TYR A 528 9.94 23.36 6.64
CA TYR A 528 9.07 23.77 7.76
C TYR A 528 9.72 23.59 9.14
N ALA A 529 11.06 23.42 9.20
CA ALA A 529 11.85 23.23 10.42
C ALA A 529 11.33 22.10 11.35
N ARG A 530 10.84 21.00 10.76
CA ARG A 530 10.29 19.84 11.47
C ARG A 530 11.34 18.74 11.59
N ASP A 531 11.87 18.59 12.80
CA ASP A 531 12.82 17.52 13.15
C ASP A 531 12.22 16.10 13.15
N PHE A 532 10.89 15.98 13.06
CA PHE A 532 10.15 14.73 13.20
C PHE A 532 9.07 14.61 12.10
N TRP A 533 9.11 13.50 11.37
CA TRP A 533 8.14 13.07 10.36
C TRP A 533 8.17 11.53 10.25
N GLY A 534 7.22 10.93 9.51
CA GLY A 534 7.09 9.48 9.45
C GLY A 534 6.65 8.88 8.11
N LEU A 535 6.40 7.57 8.11
CA LEU A 535 5.82 6.80 7.00
C LEU A 535 4.48 6.17 7.43
N HIS A 536 3.57 6.07 6.47
CA HIS A 536 2.53 5.05 6.43
C HIS A 536 2.90 4.02 5.35
N ILE A 537 2.69 2.72 5.57
CA ILE A 537 3.09 1.67 4.62
C ILE A 537 1.87 0.88 4.12
N ALA A 538 1.26 1.37 3.04
CA ALA A 538 0.15 0.73 2.33
C ALA A 538 0.62 -0.45 1.45
N CYS A 539 1.43 -1.36 2.01
CA CYS A 539 2.21 -2.35 1.24
C CYS A 539 1.36 -3.41 0.49
N HIS A 540 0.05 -3.40 0.64
CA HIS A 540 -0.90 -4.32 -0.01
C HIS A 540 -1.38 -3.81 -1.39
N VAL A 541 -1.40 -2.50 -1.68
CA VAL A 541 -2.07 -1.92 -2.88
C VAL A 541 -1.39 -2.26 -4.23
N ASN A 542 -0.21 -2.89 -4.21
CA ASN A 542 0.61 -3.09 -5.40
C ASN A 542 0.09 -4.18 -6.35
N THR A 543 -0.14 -5.39 -5.82
CA THR A 543 -0.34 -6.63 -6.60
C THR A 543 -1.12 -7.69 -5.82
N SER A 544 -2.37 -7.95 -6.20
CA SER A 544 -3.13 -9.11 -5.73
C SER A 544 -2.86 -10.35 -6.60
N PRO A 545 -2.82 -11.58 -6.04
CA PRO A 545 -2.80 -11.90 -4.61
C PRO A 545 -1.44 -11.60 -3.97
N GLU A 546 -1.45 -11.31 -2.66
CA GLU A 546 -0.26 -10.98 -1.89
C GLU A 546 0.57 -12.23 -1.57
N ASP A 547 1.89 -12.06 -1.54
CA ASP A 547 2.88 -13.12 -1.31
C ASP A 547 4.18 -12.55 -0.71
N PHE A 548 5.22 -13.38 -0.55
CA PHE A 548 6.50 -12.97 0.03
C PHE A 548 7.25 -11.86 -0.73
N ARG A 549 6.87 -11.48 -1.97
CA ARG A 549 7.39 -10.25 -2.60
C ARG A 549 6.98 -9.01 -1.82
N HIS A 550 5.81 -9.05 -1.18
CA HIS A 550 5.26 -7.95 -0.39
C HIS A 550 6.02 -7.74 0.92
N GLU A 551 6.60 -8.80 1.47
CA GLU A 551 7.39 -8.71 2.70
C GLU A 551 8.82 -8.18 2.42
N ARG A 552 9.35 -8.41 1.21
CA ARG A 552 10.56 -7.75 0.70
C ARG A 552 10.34 -6.26 0.44
N MET A 553 9.21 -5.90 -0.20
CA MET A 553 8.81 -4.50 -0.36
C MET A 553 8.52 -3.80 0.98
N TYR A 554 7.97 -4.52 1.97
CA TYR A 554 7.77 -3.99 3.31
C TYR A 554 9.11 -3.67 3.99
N TRP A 555 10.06 -4.62 3.99
CA TRP A 555 11.42 -4.38 4.47
C TRP A 555 12.09 -3.19 3.75
N MET A 556 11.88 -3.07 2.44
CA MET A 556 12.39 -1.96 1.63
C MET A 556 11.88 -0.59 2.14
N ASN A 557 10.59 -0.49 2.47
CA ASN A 557 10.02 0.73 3.04
C ASN A 557 10.52 1.03 4.47
N LEU A 558 10.77 0.00 5.30
CA LEU A 558 11.43 0.19 6.60
C LEU A 558 12.84 0.78 6.45
N ALA A 559 13.68 0.15 5.62
CA ALA A 559 15.07 0.54 5.42
C ALA A 559 15.17 1.93 4.77
N LEU A 560 14.51 2.14 3.62
CA LEU A 560 14.55 3.42 2.92
C LEU A 560 13.86 4.54 3.71
N GLY A 561 12.79 4.25 4.46
CA GLY A 561 12.10 5.23 5.30
C GLY A 561 12.96 5.74 6.45
N TYR A 562 13.53 4.81 7.23
CA TYR A 562 14.43 5.16 8.34
C TYR A 562 15.67 5.91 7.84
N LEU A 563 16.37 5.38 6.84
CA LEU A 563 17.56 6.01 6.25
C LEU A 563 17.23 7.32 5.50
N SER A 564 15.98 7.51 5.08
CA SER A 564 15.53 8.81 4.58
C SER A 564 15.34 9.85 5.68
N GLY A 565 15.23 9.45 6.95
CA GLY A 565 15.09 10.36 8.08
C GLY A 565 13.84 10.14 8.93
N ALA A 566 12.93 9.24 8.55
CA ALA A 566 11.66 9.03 9.23
C ALA A 566 11.86 8.50 10.66
N SER A 567 11.12 9.09 11.59
CA SER A 567 11.22 8.83 13.03
C SER A 567 9.96 8.15 13.59
N LEU A 568 8.87 8.11 12.82
CA LEU A 568 7.70 7.25 13.04
C LEU A 568 7.43 6.43 11.79
N ILE A 569 7.19 5.12 11.91
CA ILE A 569 6.84 4.26 10.79
C ILE A 569 5.67 3.36 11.22
N GLU A 570 4.58 3.36 10.47
CA GLU A 570 3.43 2.50 10.72
C GLU A 570 3.08 1.64 9.49
N ASP A 571 3.03 0.33 9.72
CA ASP A 571 2.43 -0.64 8.81
C ASP A 571 0.91 -0.56 8.90
N GLU A 572 0.21 -0.51 7.77
CA GLU A 572 -1.24 -0.38 7.76
C GLU A 572 -1.92 -1.70 8.19
N GLU A 573 -1.96 -2.69 7.31
CA GLU A 573 -2.72 -3.94 7.54
C GLU A 573 -1.93 -5.19 7.14
N GLY A 574 -0.69 -5.31 7.63
CA GLY A 574 0.17 -6.46 7.35
C GLY A 574 0.50 -7.32 8.58
N GLY A 575 0.94 -6.69 9.68
CA GLY A 575 1.58 -7.39 10.79
C GLY A 575 0.63 -8.05 11.79
N LEU A 576 -0.46 -7.38 12.21
CA LEU A 576 -1.34 -7.90 13.27
C LEU A 576 -2.47 -8.78 12.71
N ALA A 577 -3.06 -8.38 11.58
CA ALA A 577 -3.95 -9.19 10.76
C ALA A 577 -3.87 -8.64 9.33
N LYS A 578 -3.77 -9.52 8.33
CA LYS A 578 -3.70 -9.10 6.92
C LYS A 578 -5.05 -9.34 6.26
N VAL A 579 -5.63 -8.28 5.73
CA VAL A 579 -6.86 -8.24 4.92
C VAL A 579 -6.57 -7.42 3.67
N HIS A 580 -7.05 -7.87 2.51
CA HIS A 580 -7.37 -7.06 1.31
C HIS A 580 -7.77 -8.01 0.17
N SER A 581 -6.90 -8.98 -0.20
CA SER A 581 -7.27 -10.09 -1.11
C SER A 581 -7.61 -11.41 -0.40
N PHE A 582 -7.19 -11.58 0.85
CA PHE A 582 -7.56 -12.71 1.74
C PHE A 582 -7.50 -12.26 3.21
N VAL A 583 -8.05 -13.06 4.13
CA VAL A 583 -7.99 -12.84 5.59
C VAL A 583 -7.00 -13.81 6.23
N SER A 584 -6.16 -13.35 7.15
CA SER A 584 -5.19 -14.19 7.88
C SER A 584 -4.92 -13.67 9.29
N GLY A 585 -4.59 -14.58 10.22
CA GLY A 585 -4.31 -14.28 11.62
C GLY A 585 -2.84 -13.91 11.88
N PRO A 586 -2.51 -13.33 13.05
CA PRO A 586 -1.15 -12.93 13.40
C PRO A 586 -0.14 -14.08 13.36
N SER A 587 -0.59 -15.33 13.50
CA SER A 587 0.26 -16.52 13.46
C SER A 587 0.42 -17.16 12.06
N ASP A 588 -0.19 -16.59 11.00
CA ASP A 588 -0.02 -17.05 9.62
C ASP A 588 1.31 -16.60 8.99
N PRO A 589 1.84 -17.30 7.96
CA PRO A 589 3.22 -17.11 7.50
C PRO A 589 3.60 -15.71 7.00
N LEU A 590 2.63 -14.93 6.49
CA LEU A 590 2.89 -13.57 6.01
C LEU A 590 2.83 -12.52 7.15
N PRO A 591 1.77 -12.46 7.99
CA PRO A 591 1.79 -11.65 9.22
C PRO A 591 2.96 -11.98 10.15
N ALA A 592 3.26 -13.27 10.37
CA ALA A 592 4.35 -13.70 11.25
C ALA A 592 5.74 -13.32 10.72
N GLU A 593 5.98 -13.43 9.40
CA GLU A 593 7.24 -12.94 8.82
C GLU A 593 7.29 -11.40 8.82
N ARG A 594 6.16 -10.70 8.65
CA ARG A 594 6.13 -9.24 8.81
C ARG A 594 6.51 -8.83 10.22
N GLN A 595 5.86 -9.36 11.26
CA GLN A 595 6.21 -9.14 12.67
C GLN A 595 7.70 -9.43 12.94
N ALA A 596 8.21 -10.55 12.41
CA ALA A 596 9.62 -10.90 12.53
C ALA A 596 10.54 -9.86 11.86
N SER A 597 10.17 -9.38 10.66
CA SER A 597 10.89 -8.33 9.95
C SER A 597 10.86 -6.99 10.69
N THR A 598 9.68 -6.56 11.17
CA THR A 598 9.51 -5.38 12.03
C THR A 598 10.40 -5.49 13.27
N ALA A 599 10.39 -6.62 13.97
CA ALA A 599 11.18 -6.83 15.18
C ALA A 599 12.71 -6.89 14.92
N ARG A 600 13.14 -7.51 13.80
CA ARG A 600 14.55 -7.50 13.36
C ARG A 600 15.00 -6.07 13.07
N PHE A 601 14.22 -5.33 12.28
CA PHE A 601 14.55 -3.97 11.88
C PHE A 601 14.52 -3.00 13.08
N PHE A 602 13.57 -3.14 14.00
CA PHE A 602 13.46 -2.31 15.20
C PHE A 602 14.73 -2.38 16.07
N ARG A 603 15.27 -3.59 16.28
CA ARG A 603 16.54 -3.79 16.99
C ARG A 603 17.72 -3.23 16.21
N TRP A 604 17.81 -3.52 14.91
CA TRP A 604 18.87 -2.98 14.07
C TRP A 604 18.89 -1.44 14.09
N ALA A 605 17.74 -0.77 13.97
CA ALA A 605 17.64 0.69 14.02
C ALA A 605 18.01 1.28 15.39
N ALA A 606 17.84 0.54 16.49
CA ALA A 606 18.30 0.94 17.82
C ALA A 606 19.81 0.75 18.01
N GLU A 607 20.42 -0.24 17.34
CA GLU A 607 21.86 -0.46 17.29
C GLU A 607 22.59 0.51 16.33
N HIS A 608 21.87 1.04 15.33
CA HIS A 608 22.39 1.95 14.29
C HIS A 608 21.63 3.29 14.33
N PRO A 609 21.76 4.08 15.41
CA PRO A 609 21.02 5.33 15.60
C PRO A 609 21.50 6.44 14.66
N ARG A 610 20.56 7.12 13.99
CA ARG A 610 20.88 8.24 13.09
C ARG A 610 21.22 9.52 13.88
N PRO A 611 22.37 10.18 13.62
CA PRO A 611 22.73 11.43 14.28
C PRO A 611 21.94 12.64 13.75
N SER A 612 21.41 12.56 12.53
CA SER A 612 20.84 13.70 11.79
C SER A 612 19.80 13.25 10.74
N PHE A 613 19.46 14.15 9.82
CA PHE A 613 19.04 13.78 8.45
C PHE A 613 20.28 13.43 7.60
N PRO A 614 20.14 12.65 6.52
CA PRO A 614 21.28 12.38 5.63
C PRO A 614 21.76 13.66 4.91
N GLU A 615 22.99 13.63 4.40
CA GLU A 615 23.50 14.64 3.46
C GLU A 615 22.74 14.56 2.13
N VAL A 616 22.35 15.72 1.59
CA VAL A 616 21.57 15.85 0.35
C VAL A 616 22.06 17.08 -0.41
N ASP A 617 22.91 16.89 -1.42
CA ASP A 617 23.46 18.00 -2.22
C ASP A 617 22.46 18.56 -3.26
N ILE A 618 21.36 17.85 -3.53
CA ILE A 618 20.47 18.04 -4.69
C ILE A 618 19.03 18.33 -4.23
N GLY A 619 18.45 19.44 -4.66
CA GLY A 619 17.02 19.76 -4.47
C GLY A 619 16.25 19.94 -5.78
N LEU A 620 15.05 19.40 -5.83
CA LEU A 620 14.03 19.67 -6.86
C LEU A 620 13.05 20.68 -6.27
N LEU A 621 13.07 21.92 -6.76
CA LEU A 621 12.22 23.00 -6.27
C LEU A 621 10.76 22.77 -6.67
N TYR A 622 9.92 22.49 -5.67
CA TYR A 622 8.47 22.37 -5.80
C TYR A 622 7.88 23.78 -5.88
N GLY A 623 7.41 24.18 -7.06
CA GLY A 623 7.12 25.58 -7.36
C GLY A 623 5.84 26.09 -6.69
N ARG A 624 5.70 27.41 -6.55
CA ARG A 624 4.54 28.05 -5.91
C ARG A 624 3.25 27.74 -6.68
N HIS A 625 2.21 27.31 -5.95
CA HIS A 625 0.89 26.88 -6.47
C HIS A 625 0.88 25.64 -7.39
N GLU A 626 1.99 24.91 -7.46
CA GLU A 626 2.12 23.66 -8.22
C GLU A 626 1.49 22.47 -7.47
N ALA A 627 0.67 21.66 -8.15
CA ALA A 627 0.18 20.38 -7.64
C ALA A 627 0.62 19.24 -8.57
N ILE A 628 1.60 18.45 -8.12
CA ILE A 628 2.08 17.28 -8.86
C ILE A 628 1.25 16.08 -8.42
N THR A 629 0.47 15.50 -9.32
CA THR A 629 -0.08 14.15 -9.06
C THR A 629 1.07 13.14 -9.13
N GLY A 630 1.34 12.48 -8.01
CA GLY A 630 2.39 11.47 -7.89
C GLY A 630 1.89 10.36 -6.98
N GLY A 631 1.19 9.37 -7.55
CA GLY A 631 0.51 8.34 -6.76
C GLY A 631 -0.66 7.71 -7.50
N MET A 632 -1.67 7.28 -6.74
CA MET A 632 -2.80 6.48 -7.23
C MET A 632 -3.84 7.25 -8.05
N SER A 633 -3.54 7.65 -9.29
CA SER A 633 -4.65 8.01 -10.20
C SER A 633 -5.43 6.73 -10.59
N LEU A 634 -6.56 6.52 -9.92
CA LEU A 634 -7.37 5.31 -9.99
C LEU A 634 -8.09 5.09 -11.35
N ASN A 635 -7.94 6.00 -12.33
CA ASN A 635 -8.63 5.89 -13.61
C ASN A 635 -7.77 6.34 -14.80
N PRO A 636 -7.14 5.40 -15.54
CA PRO A 636 -6.38 5.72 -16.76
C PRO A 636 -7.26 6.02 -17.98
N GLN A 637 -8.59 6.03 -17.85
CA GLN A 637 -9.54 6.31 -18.94
C GLN A 637 -9.99 7.79 -18.99
N ARG A 638 -9.46 8.64 -18.11
CA ARG A 638 -9.71 10.08 -18.09
C ARG A 638 -8.39 10.87 -18.01
N PRO A 639 -8.32 12.10 -18.55
CA PRO A 639 -7.24 13.01 -18.23
C PRO A 639 -7.15 13.26 -16.72
N VAL A 640 -5.93 13.33 -16.20
CA VAL A 640 -5.69 13.80 -14.82
C VAL A 640 -5.50 15.30 -14.88
N ARG A 641 -6.18 16.00 -13.97
CA ARG A 641 -6.15 17.47 -13.87
C ARG A 641 -5.27 17.89 -12.70
N VAL A 642 -4.44 18.89 -12.92
CA VAL A 642 -3.76 19.61 -11.85
C VAL A 642 -4.82 20.13 -10.88
N TRP A 643 -4.60 19.95 -9.58
CA TRP A 643 -5.57 20.25 -8.51
C TRP A 643 -6.92 19.48 -8.55
N GLU A 644 -7.14 18.49 -9.41
CA GLU A 644 -8.38 17.68 -9.56
C GLU A 644 -9.68 18.28 -8.97
N GLY A 645 -10.07 17.89 -7.75
CA GLY A 645 -11.32 18.28 -7.08
C GLY A 645 -11.41 19.75 -6.66
N PHE A 646 -10.38 20.55 -6.94
CA PHE A 646 -10.30 21.99 -6.72
C PHE A 646 -10.03 22.75 -8.04
N GLY A 647 -9.65 22.06 -9.12
CA GLY A 647 -9.43 22.64 -10.45
C GLY A 647 -10.71 22.72 -11.30
N PRO A 648 -10.83 23.70 -12.20
CA PRO A 648 -11.82 23.66 -13.29
C PRO A 648 -11.67 22.43 -14.20
N ALA A 649 -12.79 21.97 -14.77
CA ALA A 649 -12.81 20.88 -15.73
C ALA A 649 -12.50 21.37 -17.17
N ALA A 650 -11.27 21.87 -17.39
CA ALA A 650 -10.85 22.46 -18.66
C ALA A 650 -9.49 21.89 -19.16
N PRO A 651 -9.23 21.80 -20.47
CA PRO A 651 -8.01 21.16 -21.02
C PRO A 651 -6.70 21.81 -20.56
N GLU A 652 -6.67 23.13 -20.39
CA GLU A 652 -5.52 23.85 -19.82
C GLU A 652 -5.16 23.42 -18.39
N TRP A 653 -6.09 22.82 -17.63
CA TRP A 653 -5.87 22.27 -16.29
C TRP A 653 -5.48 20.80 -16.30
N GLU A 654 -5.43 20.14 -17.46
CA GLU A 654 -4.88 18.80 -17.60
C GLU A 654 -3.35 18.79 -17.46
N TYR A 655 -2.78 17.61 -17.19
CA TYR A 655 -1.35 17.40 -16.95
C TYR A 655 -0.53 17.74 -18.21
N GLY A 656 0.21 18.85 -18.19
CA GLY A 656 0.68 19.53 -19.39
C GLY A 656 2.21 19.67 -19.51
N ARG A 657 2.64 20.70 -20.26
CA ARG A 657 4.06 21.08 -20.42
C ARG A 657 4.79 21.39 -19.11
N PRO A 658 4.19 22.02 -18.07
CA PRO A 658 4.88 22.22 -16.79
C PRO A 658 5.06 20.89 -16.07
N GLU A 659 4.01 20.10 -15.90
CA GLU A 659 4.05 18.90 -15.06
C GLU A 659 4.85 17.75 -15.73
N ARG A 660 4.92 17.71 -17.07
CA ARG A 660 5.89 16.87 -17.80
C ARG A 660 7.35 17.22 -17.49
N GLY A 661 7.65 18.42 -17.02
CA GLY A 661 8.99 18.83 -16.58
C GLY A 661 9.54 17.95 -15.44
N TRP A 662 8.68 17.40 -14.59
CA TRP A 662 9.08 16.47 -13.53
C TRP A 662 9.66 15.13 -14.04
N LEU A 663 9.50 14.81 -15.33
CA LEU A 663 10.22 13.68 -15.93
C LEU A 663 11.75 13.82 -15.82
N LEU A 664 12.28 15.03 -15.65
CA LEU A 664 13.70 15.27 -15.36
C LEU A 664 14.19 14.62 -14.05
N ALA A 665 13.30 14.31 -13.10
CA ALA A 665 13.64 13.57 -11.88
C ALA A 665 14.20 12.17 -12.17
N ASP A 666 14.04 11.63 -13.39
CA ASP A 666 14.69 10.40 -13.85
C ASP A 666 16.22 10.38 -13.71
N VAL A 667 16.87 11.55 -13.84
CA VAL A 667 18.33 11.65 -13.74
C VAL A 667 18.80 11.34 -12.31
N PHE A 668 18.02 11.73 -11.31
CA PHE A 668 18.35 11.53 -9.89
C PHE A 668 17.74 10.25 -9.30
N LEU A 669 16.57 9.84 -9.82
CA LEU A 669 15.82 8.65 -9.42
C LEU A 669 15.47 7.81 -10.67
N PRO A 670 16.38 6.95 -11.15
CA PRO A 670 16.19 6.20 -12.39
C PRO A 670 14.91 5.36 -12.39
N GLY A 671 14.05 5.58 -13.40
CA GLY A 671 12.79 4.87 -13.55
C GLY A 671 11.65 5.31 -12.61
N VAL A 672 11.81 6.41 -11.85
CA VAL A 672 10.76 6.98 -10.97
C VAL A 672 9.41 7.15 -11.66
N TRP A 673 8.33 6.80 -10.98
CA TRP A 673 6.96 6.85 -11.51
C TRP A 673 6.23 8.14 -11.14
N LEU A 674 5.63 8.80 -12.13
CA LEU A 674 4.86 10.04 -12.01
C LEU A 674 3.50 9.85 -12.70
N CYS A 675 2.40 9.76 -11.95
CA CYS A 675 1.08 9.44 -12.51
C CYS A 675 0.35 10.73 -12.96
N PRO A 676 -0.22 10.84 -14.17
CA PRO A 676 -0.55 9.78 -15.14
C PRO A 676 0.55 9.46 -16.16
N VAL A 677 1.69 10.16 -16.13
CA VAL A 677 2.72 10.08 -17.17
C VAL A 677 3.50 8.75 -17.09
N LEU A 678 2.88 7.73 -17.69
CA LEU A 678 3.49 6.44 -17.95
C LEU A 678 4.78 6.65 -18.73
N ARG A 679 5.91 6.32 -18.08
CA ARG A 679 7.20 6.17 -18.75
C ARG A 679 7.23 4.89 -19.58
N ASP A 680 8.28 4.71 -20.35
CA ASP A 680 8.59 3.42 -20.95
C ASP A 680 8.58 2.32 -19.87
N ALA A 681 7.66 1.37 -20.03
CA ALA A 681 7.48 0.25 -19.11
C ALA A 681 8.72 -0.66 -19.01
N SER A 682 9.67 -0.58 -19.96
CA SER A 682 10.96 -1.28 -19.87
C SER A 682 11.91 -0.69 -18.81
N THR A 683 11.77 0.62 -18.51
CA THR A 683 12.60 1.34 -17.54
C THR A 683 11.88 1.58 -16.21
N LEU A 684 10.55 1.53 -16.18
CA LEU A 684 9.71 1.83 -15.02
C LEU A 684 10.10 1.04 -13.76
N ARG A 685 10.72 1.74 -12.80
CA ARG A 685 10.96 1.25 -11.43
C ARG A 685 9.81 1.73 -10.54
N ARG A 686 8.65 1.06 -10.66
CA ARG A 686 7.31 1.50 -10.18
C ARG A 686 7.34 2.13 -8.77
N TRP A 687 8.05 1.51 -7.82
CA TRP A 687 8.00 1.88 -6.40
C TRP A 687 9.29 2.45 -5.81
N PHE A 688 10.46 1.92 -6.19
CA PHE A 688 11.74 2.30 -5.59
C PHE A 688 12.76 2.56 -6.69
N ALA A 689 13.56 3.61 -6.54
CA ALA A 689 14.68 3.91 -7.40
C ALA A 689 15.96 4.05 -6.56
N GLY A 690 17.09 3.64 -7.13
CA GLY A 690 18.41 3.97 -6.59
C GLY A 690 18.74 5.44 -6.79
N THR A 691 19.90 5.87 -6.27
CA THR A 691 20.26 7.29 -6.15
C THR A 691 21.68 7.55 -6.69
N PRO A 692 21.96 7.39 -7.99
CA PRO A 692 23.32 7.37 -8.54
C PRO A 692 24.13 8.64 -8.23
N HIS A 693 23.50 9.82 -8.23
CA HIS A 693 24.15 11.10 -7.95
C HIS A 693 24.12 11.51 -6.46
N GLY A 694 23.64 10.61 -5.58
CA GLY A 694 23.32 10.89 -4.19
C GLY A 694 21.83 11.11 -3.96
N GLN A 695 21.45 11.29 -2.69
CA GLN A 695 20.07 11.62 -2.31
C GLN A 695 19.60 12.93 -2.94
N VAL A 696 18.29 13.04 -3.13
CA VAL A 696 17.59 14.23 -3.63
C VAL A 696 16.38 14.53 -2.74
N ASP A 697 16.08 15.81 -2.53
CA ASP A 697 14.88 16.27 -1.82
C ASP A 697 13.95 17.02 -2.77
N VAL A 698 12.64 16.94 -2.55
CA VAL A 698 11.65 17.82 -3.20
C VAL A 698 11.38 18.97 -2.24
N VAL A 699 11.89 20.15 -2.59
CA VAL A 699 12.06 21.28 -1.68
C VAL A 699 11.02 22.36 -2.00
N PRO A 700 10.12 22.73 -1.07
CA PRO A 700 9.19 23.84 -1.27
C PRO A 700 9.94 25.14 -1.60
N ILE A 701 9.47 25.91 -2.59
CA ILE A 701 10.04 27.23 -2.90
C ILE A 701 9.92 28.22 -1.73
N GLU A 702 9.00 27.99 -0.79
CA GLU A 702 8.93 28.70 0.49
C GLU A 702 10.10 28.46 1.46
N ALA A 703 11.03 27.54 1.15
CA ALA A 703 12.17 27.23 1.99
C ALA A 703 13.10 28.46 2.17
N ASP A 704 13.46 28.76 3.42
CA ASP A 704 14.34 29.88 3.73
C ASP A 704 15.80 29.63 3.33
N ALA A 705 16.63 30.68 3.41
CA ALA A 705 18.04 30.61 3.05
C ALA A 705 18.85 29.60 3.91
N ALA A 706 18.41 29.28 5.13
CA ALA A 706 19.08 28.30 5.99
C ALA A 706 18.74 26.86 5.56
N CYS A 707 17.49 26.60 5.16
CA CYS A 707 17.10 25.35 4.54
C CYS A 707 17.76 25.18 3.16
N LEU A 708 17.78 26.21 2.31
CA LEU A 708 18.39 26.11 0.98
C LEU A 708 19.91 25.91 1.05
N ALA A 709 20.60 26.44 2.08
CA ALA A 709 22.03 26.23 2.30
C ALA A 709 22.45 24.76 2.53
N ALA A 710 21.49 23.84 2.75
CA ALA A 710 21.77 22.41 2.78
C ALA A 710 22.09 21.83 1.38
N TYR A 711 21.61 22.46 0.29
CA TYR A 711 21.78 21.98 -1.08
C TYR A 711 22.83 22.79 -1.83
N ARG A 712 23.52 22.15 -2.78
CA ARG A 712 24.50 22.77 -3.69
C ARG A 712 23.95 22.95 -5.11
N PHE A 713 22.97 22.14 -5.49
CA PHE A 713 22.30 22.17 -6.78
C PHE A 713 20.78 22.21 -6.61
N LEU A 714 20.12 23.15 -7.30
CA LEU A 714 18.66 23.28 -7.32
C LEU A 714 18.15 23.30 -8.76
N LEU A 715 17.23 22.38 -9.09
CA LEU A 715 16.49 22.37 -10.35
C LEU A 715 15.05 22.75 -10.08
N MET A 716 14.47 23.65 -10.87
CA MET A 716 13.03 23.96 -10.84
C MET A 716 12.35 23.36 -12.08
N PRO A 717 11.79 22.14 -12.00
CA PRO A 717 11.39 21.38 -13.18
C PRO A 717 10.05 21.81 -13.78
N GLY A 718 9.04 22.12 -12.95
CA GLY A 718 7.64 22.27 -13.37
C GLY A 718 7.05 23.67 -13.22
N TRP A 719 5.79 23.77 -12.78
CA TRP A 719 5.06 25.04 -12.64
C TRP A 719 5.59 25.88 -11.47
N HIS A 720 5.70 27.19 -11.65
CA HIS A 720 5.91 28.13 -10.56
C HIS A 720 5.20 29.45 -10.87
N THR A 721 4.43 29.97 -9.90
CA THR A 721 4.03 31.38 -9.87
C THR A 721 5.08 32.19 -9.08
N MET A 722 5.97 32.88 -9.78
CA MET A 722 7.12 33.59 -9.21
C MET A 722 6.71 34.82 -8.38
N GLN A 723 7.32 34.99 -7.19
CA GLN A 723 7.24 36.22 -6.39
C GLN A 723 8.62 36.88 -6.23
N GLU A 724 8.64 38.17 -5.90
CA GLU A 724 9.91 38.92 -5.74
C GLU A 724 10.79 38.32 -4.62
N ALA A 725 10.19 37.92 -3.50
CA ALA A 725 10.90 37.24 -2.41
C ALA A 725 11.50 35.87 -2.82
N ASP A 726 10.86 35.15 -3.75
CA ASP A 726 11.38 33.88 -4.28
C ASP A 726 12.66 34.16 -5.10
N MET A 727 12.65 35.21 -5.94
CA MET A 727 13.84 35.65 -6.69
C MET A 727 14.97 36.14 -5.78
N GLU A 728 14.67 36.91 -4.74
CA GLU A 728 15.71 37.43 -3.83
C GLU A 728 16.36 36.30 -3.01
N THR A 729 15.56 35.34 -2.54
CA THR A 729 16.06 34.16 -1.80
C THR A 729 16.93 33.28 -2.69
N LEU A 730 16.51 32.99 -3.92
CA LEU A 730 17.31 32.25 -4.91
C LEU A 730 18.59 33.00 -5.28
N ALA A 731 18.53 34.32 -5.52
CA ALA A 731 19.70 35.13 -5.85
C ALA A 731 20.74 35.15 -4.71
N ALA A 732 20.29 35.22 -3.46
CA ALA A 732 21.17 35.16 -2.29
C ALA A 732 21.85 33.79 -2.14
N TRP A 733 21.10 32.69 -2.32
CA TRP A 733 21.66 31.32 -2.26
C TRP A 733 22.68 31.06 -3.40
N VAL A 734 22.38 31.50 -4.63
CA VAL A 734 23.34 31.43 -5.74
C VAL A 734 24.59 32.27 -5.45
N ASN A 735 24.44 33.49 -4.92
CA ASN A 735 25.58 34.34 -4.58
C ASN A 735 26.57 33.66 -3.62
N GLU A 736 26.07 32.86 -2.67
CA GLU A 736 26.92 32.15 -1.71
C GLU A 736 27.54 30.84 -2.22
N GLY A 737 27.13 30.35 -3.39
CA GLY A 737 27.78 29.21 -4.06
C GLY A 737 26.84 28.29 -4.83
N GLY A 738 25.52 28.45 -4.69
CA GLY A 738 24.52 27.58 -5.29
C GLY A 738 24.58 27.51 -6.83
N THR A 739 24.20 26.36 -7.38
CA THR A 739 23.98 26.15 -8.81
C THR A 739 22.49 25.96 -9.10
N LEU A 740 21.85 26.95 -9.71
CA LEU A 740 20.43 26.95 -10.04
C LEU A 740 20.18 26.56 -11.51
N VAL A 741 19.15 25.76 -11.78
CA VAL A 741 18.67 25.44 -13.14
C VAL A 741 17.18 25.75 -13.25
N LEU A 742 16.83 26.61 -14.21
CA LEU A 742 15.44 26.99 -14.53
C LEU A 742 15.30 27.41 -16.01
N GLY A 743 14.07 27.49 -16.51
CA GLY A 743 13.74 28.18 -17.75
C GLY A 743 13.06 29.52 -17.47
N LEU A 744 12.92 30.37 -18.48
CA LEU A 744 12.17 31.63 -18.33
C LEU A 744 10.68 31.36 -18.03
N ALA A 745 10.14 30.22 -18.49
CA ALA A 745 8.81 29.73 -18.12
C ALA A 745 8.58 29.68 -16.59
N GLN A 746 9.58 29.26 -15.82
CA GLN A 746 9.50 29.18 -14.35
C GLN A 746 9.66 30.53 -13.63
N LEU A 747 9.97 31.62 -14.35
CA LEU A 747 9.98 32.98 -13.79
C LEU A 747 8.60 33.64 -13.87
N GLN A 748 7.57 32.96 -14.39
CA GLN A 748 6.30 33.59 -14.71
C GLN A 748 5.49 33.99 -13.46
N VAL A 749 4.90 35.18 -13.44
CA VAL A 749 4.27 35.78 -12.24
C VAL A 749 2.73 35.59 -12.15
N SER A 750 2.13 34.75 -12.99
CA SER A 750 0.68 34.55 -13.05
C SER A 750 0.23 33.31 -12.28
N ASP A 751 -0.94 33.38 -11.64
CA ASP A 751 -1.70 32.24 -11.12
C ASP A 751 -2.91 31.86 -12.01
N ASP A 752 -3.26 32.69 -13.00
CA ASP A 752 -4.13 32.32 -14.12
C ASP A 752 -3.41 31.30 -15.02
N ARG A 753 -3.61 30.01 -14.72
CA ARG A 753 -3.12 28.88 -15.52
C ARG A 753 -3.74 28.84 -16.91
N THR A 754 -5.01 29.22 -17.04
CA THR A 754 -5.74 29.21 -18.30
C THR A 754 -5.03 30.09 -19.34
N THR A 755 -4.76 31.35 -19.00
CA THR A 755 -4.10 32.32 -19.90
C THR A 755 -2.62 31.98 -20.13
N VAL A 756 -1.90 31.42 -19.16
CA VAL A 756 -0.51 30.98 -19.36
C VAL A 756 -0.41 29.77 -20.29
N ILE A 757 -1.23 28.74 -20.10
CA ILE A 757 -1.12 27.45 -20.81
C ILE A 757 -1.75 27.49 -22.20
N ARG A 758 -2.94 28.12 -22.33
CA ARG A 758 -3.70 28.19 -23.59
C ARG A 758 -3.21 29.32 -24.50
N ASP A 759 -3.02 30.51 -23.94
CA ASP A 759 -2.73 31.72 -24.73
C ASP A 759 -1.23 32.03 -24.82
N GLY A 760 -0.39 31.24 -24.14
CA GLY A 760 1.08 31.41 -24.10
C GLY A 760 1.54 32.71 -23.41
N ALA A 761 0.64 33.40 -22.72
CA ALA A 761 0.82 34.78 -22.27
C ALA A 761 1.62 34.89 -20.96
N VAL A 762 2.83 34.32 -20.97
CA VAL A 762 3.82 34.41 -19.89
C VAL A 762 4.12 35.86 -19.54
N ARG A 763 4.09 36.18 -18.25
CA ARG A 763 4.44 37.50 -17.71
C ARG A 763 5.67 37.36 -16.81
N PHE A 764 6.72 38.12 -17.10
CA PHE A 764 7.95 38.10 -16.33
C PHE A 764 7.93 39.08 -15.15
N PRO A 765 8.83 38.90 -14.14
CA PRO A 765 9.07 39.86 -13.08
C PRO A 765 9.68 41.16 -13.64
N PRO A 766 9.86 42.22 -12.82
CA PRO A 766 10.56 43.42 -13.23
C PRO A 766 11.93 43.10 -13.83
N ALA A 767 12.30 43.76 -14.94
CA ALA A 767 13.52 43.43 -15.70
C ALA A 767 14.79 43.43 -14.83
N ALA A 768 14.90 44.36 -13.87
CA ALA A 768 16.02 44.45 -12.93
C ALA A 768 16.11 43.28 -11.91
N ALA A 769 15.08 42.44 -11.79
CA ALA A 769 15.13 41.19 -11.03
C ALA A 769 15.57 40.02 -11.92
N VAL A 770 15.08 39.96 -13.17
CA VAL A 770 15.52 38.98 -14.18
C VAL A 770 17.01 39.16 -14.51
N GLU A 771 17.47 40.40 -14.68
CA GLU A 771 18.89 40.72 -14.87
C GLU A 771 19.73 40.33 -13.65
N ARG A 772 19.20 40.51 -12.42
CA ARG A 772 19.91 40.19 -11.17
C ARG A 772 20.11 38.69 -10.96
N LEU A 773 19.10 37.87 -11.25
CA LEU A 773 19.16 36.41 -11.05
C LEU A 773 19.76 35.68 -12.25
N CYS A 774 19.31 36.01 -13.46
CA CYS A 774 19.63 35.27 -14.68
C CYS A 774 20.66 35.98 -15.58
N GLY A 775 20.96 37.25 -15.33
CA GLY A 775 21.88 38.02 -16.17
C GLY A 775 21.40 38.22 -17.61
N LEU A 776 20.09 38.38 -17.79
CA LEU A 776 19.40 38.52 -19.08
C LEU A 776 18.50 39.76 -19.11
N GLY A 777 18.54 40.49 -20.22
CA GLY A 777 17.38 41.24 -20.74
C GLY A 777 16.53 40.33 -21.63
N ILE A 778 15.22 40.56 -21.67
CA ILE A 778 14.28 39.85 -22.56
C ILE A 778 13.68 40.89 -23.52
N ASP A 779 14.06 40.79 -24.79
CA ASP A 779 13.73 41.76 -25.84
C ASP A 779 12.51 41.33 -26.68
N GLY A 780 12.14 40.05 -26.64
CA GLY A 780 10.95 39.50 -27.29
C GLY A 780 10.79 37.99 -27.09
N LEU A 781 9.64 37.44 -27.49
CA LEU A 781 9.32 36.00 -27.48
C LEU A 781 8.87 35.58 -28.88
N GLU A 782 9.54 34.59 -29.48
CA GLU A 782 9.31 34.13 -30.85
C GLU A 782 9.55 32.61 -30.97
N PRO A 783 8.66 31.84 -31.63
CA PRO A 783 8.86 30.40 -31.86
C PRO A 783 10.21 30.05 -32.49
N ALA A 784 10.75 28.87 -32.16
CA ALA A 784 11.84 28.27 -32.93
C ALA A 784 11.37 27.92 -34.35
N GLU A 785 12.29 27.95 -35.33
CA GLU A 785 11.96 27.53 -36.70
C GLU A 785 11.70 26.02 -36.74
N ALA A 786 10.76 25.58 -37.58
CA ALA A 786 10.43 24.17 -37.73
C ALA A 786 11.63 23.39 -38.29
N GLY A 787 12.03 22.31 -37.60
CA GLY A 787 13.23 21.55 -37.93
C GLY A 787 14.54 22.09 -37.32
N THR A 788 14.50 23.05 -36.38
CA THR A 788 15.71 23.52 -35.68
C THR A 788 16.36 22.36 -34.92
N GLU A 789 17.59 21.98 -35.30
CA GLU A 789 18.42 21.02 -34.57
C GLU A 789 19.38 21.72 -33.60
N VAL A 790 19.48 21.21 -32.37
CA VAL A 790 20.51 21.58 -31.39
C VAL A 790 21.47 20.41 -31.21
N ALA A 791 22.78 20.69 -31.20
CA ALA A 791 23.81 19.68 -31.00
C ALA A 791 24.34 19.69 -29.56
N LEU A 792 24.35 18.52 -28.91
CA LEU A 792 24.92 18.30 -27.58
C LEU A 792 25.62 16.94 -27.56
N ASN A 793 26.87 16.88 -27.10
CA ASN A 793 27.69 15.67 -26.99
C ASN A 793 27.63 14.74 -28.22
N ARG A 794 27.73 15.34 -29.41
CA ARG A 794 27.71 14.68 -30.74
C ARG A 794 26.36 14.03 -31.11
N ARG A 795 25.35 14.12 -30.24
CA ARG A 795 23.93 13.85 -30.55
C ARG A 795 23.30 15.14 -31.10
N ARG A 796 22.16 14.99 -31.78
CA ARG A 796 21.30 16.10 -32.23
C ARG A 796 19.90 15.92 -31.68
N PHE A 797 19.24 17.04 -31.40
CA PHE A 797 17.91 17.11 -30.83
C PHE A 797 17.09 18.09 -31.67
N CYS A 798 15.99 17.63 -32.26
CA CYS A 798 15.05 18.49 -32.96
C CYS A 798 14.15 19.20 -31.94
N LEU A 799 14.00 20.51 -32.07
CA LEU A 799 13.10 21.29 -31.20
C LEU A 799 11.62 21.17 -31.61
N THR A 800 11.32 20.65 -32.80
CA THR A 800 9.94 20.41 -33.25
C THR A 800 9.41 19.08 -32.70
N HIS A 801 8.21 19.12 -32.10
CA HIS A 801 7.46 17.96 -31.62
C HIS A 801 6.07 17.95 -32.26
N ASP A 802 5.54 16.77 -32.60
CA ASP A 802 4.29 16.63 -33.36
C ASP A 802 3.06 17.16 -32.58
N GLU A 803 3.08 17.08 -31.25
CA GLU A 803 1.96 17.51 -30.38
C GLU A 803 2.14 18.93 -29.81
N ASP A 804 3.37 19.34 -29.48
CA ASP A 804 3.64 20.65 -28.85
C ASP A 804 4.03 21.75 -29.86
N GLY A 805 4.38 21.39 -31.10
CA GLY A 805 4.91 22.32 -32.10
C GLY A 805 6.40 22.64 -31.90
N THR A 806 6.77 23.91 -32.02
CA THR A 806 8.12 24.40 -31.67
C THR A 806 8.08 25.27 -30.41
N PRO A 807 9.11 25.20 -29.55
CA PRO A 807 9.14 25.97 -28.32
C PRO A 807 9.32 27.45 -28.62
N THR A 808 8.70 28.29 -27.81
CA THR A 808 8.84 29.74 -27.86
C THR A 808 10.15 30.14 -27.20
N LEU A 809 11.06 30.70 -28.00
CA LEU A 809 12.38 31.15 -27.57
C LEU A 809 12.33 32.64 -27.21
N ALA A 810 13.14 33.05 -26.25
CA ALA A 810 13.33 34.45 -25.94
C ALA A 810 14.49 35.03 -26.75
N ASN A 811 14.25 36.20 -27.36
CA ASN A 811 15.32 37.04 -27.84
C ASN A 811 15.92 37.74 -26.62
N VAL A 812 17.19 37.45 -26.30
CA VAL A 812 17.82 37.84 -25.03
C VAL A 812 19.12 38.62 -25.22
N THR A 813 19.23 39.73 -24.50
CA THR A 813 20.48 40.48 -24.34
C THR A 813 21.23 39.92 -23.13
N LEU A 814 22.49 39.48 -23.33
CA LEU A 814 23.32 38.89 -22.28
C LEU A 814 24.04 39.97 -21.44
N GLY A 815 23.92 39.89 -20.12
CA GLY A 815 24.73 40.68 -19.19
C GLY A 815 26.21 40.29 -19.21
N ALA A 816 27.09 41.17 -18.71
CA ALA A 816 28.55 41.00 -18.82
C ALA A 816 29.13 39.78 -18.08
N ALA A 817 28.37 39.17 -17.16
CA ALA A 817 28.74 37.94 -16.45
C ALA A 817 28.01 36.68 -17.00
N SER A 818 27.39 36.79 -18.18
CA SER A 818 26.57 35.76 -18.81
C SER A 818 27.18 35.28 -20.14
N LYS A 819 27.00 34.00 -20.46
CA LYS A 819 27.43 33.40 -21.75
C LYS A 819 26.42 32.36 -22.23
N ALA A 820 26.16 32.32 -23.54
CA ALA A 820 25.42 31.23 -24.15
C ALA A 820 26.26 29.95 -24.19
N LEU A 821 25.66 28.82 -23.83
CA LEU A 821 26.24 27.47 -23.91
C LEU A 821 25.66 26.66 -25.07
N LEU A 822 24.35 26.79 -25.31
CA LEU A 822 23.65 26.20 -26.45
C LEU A 822 22.91 27.30 -27.22
N HIS A 823 22.75 27.11 -28.52
CA HIS A 823 22.03 28.00 -29.42
C HIS A 823 21.00 27.21 -30.24
N ALA A 824 19.91 27.87 -30.62
CA ALA A 824 18.87 27.37 -31.51
C ALA A 824 18.83 28.27 -32.75
N GLY A 825 19.54 27.85 -33.80
CA GLY A 825 19.95 28.77 -34.87
C GLY A 825 21.03 29.74 -34.37
N ASP A 826 20.77 31.04 -34.51
CA ASP A 826 21.60 32.12 -33.98
C ASP A 826 21.22 32.56 -32.55
N ARG A 827 20.01 32.24 -32.09
CA ARG A 827 19.49 32.64 -30.77
C ARG A 827 20.05 31.79 -29.63
N PRO A 828 20.49 32.38 -28.50
CA PRO A 828 20.85 31.63 -27.29
C PRO A 828 19.67 30.77 -26.80
N LEU A 829 19.92 29.51 -26.47
CA LEU A 829 18.94 28.57 -25.90
C LEU A 829 19.20 28.25 -24.43
N LEU A 830 20.47 28.12 -24.05
CA LEU A 830 20.91 27.91 -22.67
C LEU A 830 22.01 28.90 -22.33
N VAL A 831 21.87 29.62 -21.22
CA VAL A 831 22.82 30.63 -20.75
C VAL A 831 23.36 30.24 -19.36
N GLU A 832 24.67 30.33 -19.18
CA GLU A 832 25.30 30.33 -17.85
C GLU A 832 25.52 31.79 -17.41
N HIS A 833 24.95 32.18 -16.28
CA HIS A 833 25.21 33.44 -15.60
C HIS A 833 26.03 33.21 -14.32
N ARG A 834 26.99 34.10 -14.04
CA ARG A 834 27.81 34.06 -12.82
C ARG A 834 27.38 35.14 -11.84
N LEU A 835 26.79 34.69 -10.75
CA LEU A 835 26.30 35.51 -9.63
C LEU A 835 27.05 35.09 -8.36
N GLY A 836 27.83 36.01 -7.80
CA GLY A 836 28.68 35.74 -6.63
C GLY A 836 29.65 34.58 -6.85
N LYS A 837 29.61 33.59 -5.95
CA LYS A 837 30.41 32.35 -5.99
C LYS A 837 29.76 31.27 -6.87
N GLY A 838 28.44 31.31 -7.02
CA GLY A 838 27.65 30.29 -7.70
C GLY A 838 27.40 30.58 -9.18
N ARG A 839 26.28 30.06 -9.70
CA ARG A 839 25.82 30.26 -11.09
C ARG A 839 24.34 29.96 -11.28
N VAL A 840 23.75 30.54 -12.31
CA VAL A 840 22.43 30.17 -12.82
C VAL A 840 22.56 29.64 -14.25
N TYR A 841 21.87 28.54 -14.53
CA TYR A 841 21.65 28.00 -15.86
C TYR A 841 20.21 28.30 -16.28
N THR A 842 20.04 29.28 -17.15
CA THR A 842 18.74 29.72 -17.65
C THR A 842 18.52 29.20 -19.06
N TRP A 843 17.48 28.38 -19.24
CA TRP A 843 16.97 28.06 -20.57
C TRP A 843 16.11 29.22 -21.07
N ALA A 844 16.47 29.79 -22.22
CA ALA A 844 15.86 30.99 -22.80
C ALA A 844 14.54 30.67 -23.52
N THR A 845 13.64 29.97 -22.85
CA THR A 845 12.34 29.52 -23.38
C THR A 845 11.21 29.94 -22.46
N SER A 846 10.12 30.49 -23.03
CA SER A 846 8.86 30.69 -22.29
C SER A 846 8.01 29.42 -22.23
N ASP A 847 8.38 28.40 -23.00
CA ASP A 847 7.93 27.02 -22.83
C ASP A 847 8.68 26.30 -21.70
N TYR A 848 7.94 25.52 -20.91
CA TYR A 848 8.45 24.67 -19.82
C TYR A 848 9.26 23.47 -20.35
N PHE A 849 10.12 22.91 -19.50
CA PHE A 849 10.99 21.77 -19.85
C PHE A 849 10.24 20.53 -20.37
N GLY A 850 8.97 20.33 -19.98
CA GLY A 850 8.17 19.19 -20.43
C GLY A 850 7.64 19.30 -21.87
N HIS A 851 7.89 20.39 -22.59
CA HIS A 851 7.66 20.49 -24.04
C HIS A 851 8.46 19.40 -24.77
N GLY A 852 7.81 18.59 -25.63
CA GLY A 852 8.40 17.37 -26.18
C GLY A 852 9.71 17.56 -26.97
N GLY A 853 9.89 18.70 -27.64
CA GLY A 853 11.15 19.06 -28.31
C GLY A 853 12.26 19.59 -27.40
N LEU A 854 11.95 19.99 -26.16
CA LEU A 854 12.94 20.44 -25.17
C LEU A 854 13.35 19.31 -24.23
N LEU A 855 12.38 18.53 -23.72
CA LEU A 855 12.61 17.53 -22.66
C LEU A 855 13.79 16.56 -22.93
N PRO A 856 13.98 15.99 -24.14
CA PRO A 856 15.09 15.07 -24.40
C PRO A 856 16.47 15.77 -24.38
N LEU A 857 16.53 17.03 -24.83
CA LEU A 857 17.73 17.86 -24.81
C LEU A 857 18.06 18.31 -23.38
N VAL A 858 17.06 18.79 -22.63
CA VAL A 858 17.22 19.19 -21.23
C VAL A 858 17.64 17.99 -20.37
N ARG A 859 17.01 16.81 -20.53
CA ARG A 859 17.40 15.57 -19.84
C ARG A 859 18.84 15.16 -20.16
N ALA A 860 19.26 15.24 -21.42
CA ALA A 860 20.62 14.89 -21.82
C ALA A 860 21.68 15.85 -21.26
N TRP A 861 21.37 17.16 -21.16
CA TRP A 861 22.25 18.13 -20.51
C TRP A 861 22.26 18.00 -18.98
N LEU A 862 21.12 17.63 -18.39
CA LEU A 862 20.97 17.42 -16.96
C LEU A 862 21.80 16.21 -16.47
N ASP A 863 21.85 15.14 -17.28
CA ASP A 863 22.70 13.96 -17.09
C ASP A 863 24.19 14.34 -17.01
N ASP A 864 24.69 15.15 -17.96
CA ASP A 864 26.08 15.65 -17.96
C ASP A 864 26.42 16.44 -16.68
N ILE A 865 25.56 17.40 -16.29
CA ILE A 865 25.83 18.26 -15.13
C ILE A 865 25.67 17.51 -13.81
N ALA A 866 24.70 16.59 -13.69
CA ALA A 866 24.54 15.71 -12.53
C ALA A 866 25.76 14.81 -12.33
N GLY A 867 26.34 14.26 -13.42
CA GLY A 867 27.61 13.53 -13.38
C GLY A 867 28.83 14.38 -12.98
N SER A 868 28.73 15.71 -13.12
CA SER A 868 29.79 16.66 -12.75
C SER A 868 29.68 17.21 -11.31
N LEU A 869 28.61 16.87 -10.58
CA LEU A 869 28.41 17.37 -9.22
C LEU A 869 29.52 16.90 -8.29
N ASP A 870 29.97 17.82 -7.44
CA ASP A 870 31.15 17.63 -6.60
C ASP A 870 30.80 17.00 -5.24
N SER A 871 29.98 15.95 -5.25
CA SER A 871 29.43 15.32 -4.05
C SER A 871 30.53 14.72 -3.16
N SER A 872 30.33 14.79 -1.84
CA SER A 872 31.31 14.37 -0.80
C SER A 872 31.60 12.87 -0.84
N VAL A 873 30.59 12.09 -1.20
CA VAL A 873 30.63 10.66 -1.51
C VAL A 873 29.99 10.46 -2.89
N ARG A 874 30.48 9.49 -3.68
CA ARG A 874 29.90 9.11 -4.98
C ARG A 874 29.87 7.59 -5.11
N LEU A 875 28.89 7.05 -5.83
CA LEU A 875 28.75 5.62 -6.07
C LEU A 875 29.02 5.31 -7.55
N THR A 876 29.77 4.24 -7.82
CA THR A 876 29.80 3.60 -9.16
C THR A 876 29.43 2.12 -9.06
N GLY A 877 29.12 1.49 -10.19
CA GLY A 877 28.48 0.16 -10.20
C GLY A 877 26.98 0.27 -9.91
N GLY A 878 26.40 -0.75 -9.27
CA GLY A 878 25.01 -0.77 -8.78
C GLY A 878 23.88 -0.74 -9.82
N GLY A 879 24.16 -0.44 -11.09
CA GLY A 879 23.18 -0.43 -12.19
C GLY A 879 22.12 0.68 -12.10
N GLY A 880 22.25 1.64 -11.18
CA GLY A 880 21.19 2.58 -10.81
C GLY A 880 20.14 2.00 -9.84
N GLU A 881 20.37 0.79 -9.31
CA GLU A 881 19.43 0.03 -8.48
C GLU A 881 19.87 -0.02 -7.00
N VAL A 882 20.79 0.86 -6.59
CA VAL A 882 21.21 1.02 -5.20
C VAL A 882 20.92 2.45 -4.76
N ALA A 883 20.19 2.58 -3.65
CA ALA A 883 20.04 3.85 -2.94
C ALA A 883 21.12 3.93 -1.86
N TYR A 884 21.78 5.08 -1.70
CA TYR A 884 22.78 5.29 -0.65
C TYR A 884 22.51 6.56 0.16
N PHE A 885 22.87 6.52 1.43
CA PHE A 885 22.59 7.55 2.42
C PHE A 885 23.86 7.85 3.21
N VAL A 886 24.28 9.12 3.22
CA VAL A 886 25.51 9.57 3.87
C VAL A 886 25.16 10.29 5.17
N TYR A 887 25.80 9.91 6.26
CA TYR A 887 25.68 10.56 7.57
C TYR A 887 27.04 11.03 8.07
N PRO A 888 27.13 12.20 8.73
CA PRO A 888 28.35 12.62 9.41
C PRO A 888 28.58 11.76 10.66
N GLU A 889 29.82 11.35 10.91
CA GLU A 889 30.20 10.58 12.09
C GLU A 889 31.59 10.97 12.62
N GLY A 890 31.63 11.66 13.76
CA GLY A 890 32.87 12.21 14.30
C GLY A 890 33.51 13.20 13.31
N ASP A 891 34.77 12.93 12.93
CA ASP A 891 35.48 13.65 11.86
C ASP A 891 35.23 13.07 10.45
N GLY A 892 34.55 11.92 10.36
CA GLY A 892 34.33 11.13 9.14
C GLY A 892 32.85 11.01 8.71
N LYS A 893 32.53 9.94 7.98
CA LYS A 893 31.19 9.66 7.42
C LYS A 893 30.82 8.17 7.51
N ARG A 894 29.55 7.88 7.77
CA ARG A 894 28.95 6.54 7.61
C ARG A 894 28.05 6.53 6.37
N VAL A 895 28.22 5.54 5.50
CA VAL A 895 27.45 5.39 4.26
C VAL A 895 26.66 4.09 4.32
N TYR A 896 25.33 4.21 4.35
CA TYR A 896 24.42 3.07 4.24
C TYR A 896 23.99 2.88 2.79
N LEU A 897 23.90 1.63 2.33
CA LEU A 897 23.50 1.26 0.98
C LEU A 897 22.36 0.22 1.03
N VAL A 898 21.37 0.40 0.16
CA VAL A 898 20.20 -0.48 0.05
C VAL A 898 19.98 -0.87 -1.42
N ASN A 899 19.95 -2.17 -1.70
CA ASN A 899 19.60 -2.71 -3.01
C ASN A 899 18.09 -2.55 -3.23
N THR A 900 17.67 -1.69 -4.17
CA THR A 900 16.25 -1.38 -4.44
C THR A 900 15.56 -2.40 -5.36
N ASP A 901 16.30 -3.35 -5.94
CA ASP A 901 15.73 -4.45 -6.72
C ASP A 901 15.18 -5.55 -5.80
N TRP A 902 13.96 -5.34 -5.31
CA TRP A 902 13.18 -6.34 -4.59
C TRP A 902 12.67 -7.48 -5.48
N THR A 903 12.85 -7.44 -6.80
CA THR A 903 12.13 -8.34 -7.73
C THR A 903 12.72 -9.75 -7.72
N VAL A 904 14.04 -9.87 -7.60
CA VAL A 904 14.78 -11.13 -7.44
C VAL A 904 15.22 -11.28 -5.99
N ALA A 905 14.78 -12.34 -5.31
CA ALA A 905 15.12 -12.55 -3.90
C ALA A 905 16.62 -12.85 -3.71
N GLY A 906 17.28 -12.20 -2.75
CA GLY A 906 18.70 -12.43 -2.42
C GLY A 906 19.66 -12.08 -3.57
N ASN A 907 19.31 -11.12 -4.43
CA ASN A 907 20.23 -10.65 -5.47
C ASN A 907 21.26 -9.66 -4.88
N ILE A 908 22.44 -9.59 -5.49
CA ILE A 908 23.55 -8.74 -5.05
C ILE A 908 23.86 -7.70 -6.13
N LYS A 909 24.05 -6.45 -5.73
CA LYS A 909 24.58 -5.38 -6.59
C LYS A 909 26.01 -5.04 -6.17
N HIS A 910 26.98 -5.22 -7.07
CA HIS A 910 28.37 -4.83 -6.85
C HIS A 910 28.53 -3.32 -7.09
N CYS A 911 29.12 -2.61 -6.12
CA CYS A 911 29.32 -1.16 -6.17
C CYS A 911 30.71 -0.77 -5.68
N THR A 912 31.19 0.42 -6.05
CA THR A 912 32.33 1.08 -5.42
C THR A 912 31.89 2.42 -4.83
N VAL A 913 32.09 2.59 -3.53
CA VAL A 913 31.89 3.86 -2.81
C VAL A 913 33.18 4.67 -2.90
N HIS A 914 33.11 5.89 -3.41
CA HIS A 914 34.24 6.80 -3.54
C HIS A 914 34.08 8.01 -2.61
N ALA A 915 35.13 8.36 -1.87
CA ALA A 915 35.18 9.57 -1.05
C ALA A 915 36.60 10.16 -1.07
N GLY A 916 36.76 11.34 -1.69
CA GLY A 916 38.07 11.93 -1.92
C GLY A 916 39.01 11.01 -2.72
N ALA A 917 40.10 10.57 -2.09
CA ALA A 917 41.04 9.60 -2.66
C ALA A 917 40.78 8.14 -2.23
N THR A 918 39.84 7.92 -1.30
CA THR A 918 39.47 6.60 -0.80
C THR A 918 38.43 5.97 -1.71
N SER A 919 38.49 4.66 -1.90
CA SER A 919 37.46 3.89 -2.59
C SER A 919 37.31 2.50 -1.98
N VAL A 920 36.07 2.05 -1.78
CA VAL A 920 35.72 0.78 -1.13
C VAL A 920 34.74 0.04 -2.01
N ASP A 921 35.07 -1.20 -2.39
CA ASP A 921 34.15 -2.09 -3.10
C ASP A 921 33.18 -2.75 -2.11
N VAL A 922 31.89 -2.79 -2.47
CA VAL A 922 30.79 -3.22 -1.60
C VAL A 922 29.81 -4.09 -2.37
N ASP A 923 29.45 -5.23 -1.79
CA ASP A 923 28.36 -6.09 -2.23
C ASP A 923 27.09 -5.73 -1.47
N VAL A 924 26.07 -5.25 -2.17
CA VAL A 924 24.79 -4.82 -1.59
C VAL A 924 23.72 -5.90 -1.85
N GLU A 925 23.43 -6.71 -0.84
CA GLU A 925 22.44 -7.80 -0.91
C GLU A 925 20.99 -7.29 -0.72
N GLU A 926 20.04 -7.90 -1.42
CA GLU A 926 18.61 -7.66 -1.22
C GLU A 926 18.14 -8.13 0.16
N GLY A 927 17.40 -7.28 0.88
CA GLY A 927 16.96 -7.57 2.26
C GLY A 927 17.99 -7.24 3.35
N VAL A 928 19.13 -6.63 3.00
CA VAL A 928 20.20 -6.22 3.93
C VAL A 928 20.55 -4.74 3.70
N VAL A 929 20.83 -4.01 4.79
CA VAL A 929 21.48 -2.69 4.69
C VAL A 929 22.99 -2.94 4.73
N ALA A 930 23.70 -2.62 3.65
CA ALA A 930 25.15 -2.62 3.62
C ALA A 930 25.70 -1.29 4.16
N GLU A 931 26.91 -1.30 4.70
CA GLU A 931 27.47 -0.15 5.42
C GLU A 931 28.97 0.03 5.15
N VAL A 932 29.41 1.28 5.06
CA VAL A 932 30.83 1.67 4.95
C VAL A 932 31.12 2.84 5.90
N GLU A 933 32.08 2.65 6.80
CA GLU A 933 32.70 3.74 7.56
C GLU A 933 33.84 4.38 6.72
N ILE A 934 33.90 5.71 6.70
CA ILE A 934 34.89 6.51 5.97
C ILE A 934 35.54 7.47 6.98
N LEU A 935 36.81 7.22 7.29
CA LEU A 935 37.66 7.98 8.22
C LEU A 935 38.59 8.97 7.49
#